data_AF-A0A1Q7PZE3-F1
#
_entry.id   AF-A0A1Q7PZE3-F1
#
_cell.length_a   1.000
_cell.length_b   1.000
_cell.length_c   1.000
_cell.angle_alpha   90.00
_cell.angle_beta   90.00
_cell.angle_gamma   90.00
#
_symmetry.space_group_name_H-M   'P 1'
#
loop_
_entity.id
_entity.type
_entity.pdbx_description
1 polymer ?
#
loop_
_entity_poly.entity_id
_entity_poly.type
_entity_poly.pdbx_seq_one_letter_code
_entity_poly.pdbx_strand_id
1 'polypeptide(L)'
;MRSSLVLPIALIVLLSVVQFPSVYSQSPRLINEQGFGLNRSASLTIKIVFLGISPDELNSTYLKSNITVPPLKYQAILAGPLNTGVVFNFNYQLVFADNSTVNKFAQYLLSIQKPENTTSTPGSPSGLVNPYFTNSSTLSVAQNYFYNADKVESWLGSNMTLFGENPVSGYTLFVADLHSHRIPSLNYTEYQNYVTPCRPCTPHVVQAHYYNRTVTDPDLGLVMTRHFMTGWGGSGRLYYMDLSAGPSYWTNELPVQVASQLRGIDMSTYYGQLWRSKFIGSYITGAVNNLFAPDQLYPVNYAQNYNLQLFVIDNRTTAEKSQGPKLTATINETMIQENLASLVPFAGVAVHINYANVTDYPRLAAIMANATTRIIDPVSGRPIVDGDLVYNWFTTSALGHITNFINVTRTTSTIDVPAFLFAFKGNYTFGVPVKEDIGSPNIYGTFGGEALGDMVLIGLSQQADFTIGNNSTYSQSGKGAGFTHDAIHELGHAMGLNHPFIYDLTEDFTDTVMGYYAYSLNYSQFDRDSILRGVNDELLSFAIQALSTTQSTIFNSGDISTANQNIAQAESLYNTMDYAGAVQYSLAAAEAANAAQQLANSAISPAVVFGLVGVVIGAAIGILLGYLIFRRRKSAGIQYNRCPTCQKPLRWDPAQMRWYCDTCQKPV
;
A
#
# COMPACT_ATOMS: atom_id res chain seq x y z
N MET A 1 -64.59 36.41 26.18
CA MET A 1 -64.30 34.99 25.88
C MET A 1 -63.66 34.90 24.50
N ARG A 2 -62.33 34.79 24.41
CA ARG A 2 -61.54 34.40 23.20
C ARG A 2 -60.04 34.55 23.53
N SER A 3 -59.47 33.62 24.29
CA SER A 3 -58.01 33.58 24.52
C SER A 3 -57.45 32.20 24.90
N SER A 4 -58.27 31.14 25.00
CA SER A 4 -57.80 29.84 25.53
C SER A 4 -57.33 28.82 24.48
N LEU A 5 -57.41 29.13 23.18
CA LEU A 5 -56.98 28.24 22.09
C LEU A 5 -55.64 28.60 21.45
N VAL A 6 -55.07 29.77 21.78
CA VAL A 6 -53.80 30.23 21.17
C VAL A 6 -52.60 29.60 21.87
N LEU A 7 -52.68 29.33 23.18
CA LEU A 7 -51.56 28.79 23.95
C LEU A 7 -51.12 27.36 23.54
N PRO A 8 -52.03 26.37 23.34
CA PRO A 8 -51.60 25.02 22.96
C PRO A 8 -51.08 24.95 21.52
N ILE A 9 -51.63 25.75 20.60
CA ILE A 9 -51.17 25.80 19.20
C ILE A 9 -49.81 26.52 19.12
N ALA A 10 -49.63 27.62 19.87
CA ALA A 10 -48.33 28.30 19.95
C ALA A 10 -47.25 27.43 20.60
N LEU A 11 -47.59 26.58 21.58
CA LEU A 11 -46.64 25.65 22.20
C LEU A 11 -46.24 24.51 21.25
N ILE A 12 -47.18 23.98 20.45
CA ILE A 12 -46.89 22.97 19.43
C ILE A 12 -46.03 23.56 18.30
N VAL A 13 -46.31 24.81 17.89
CA VAL A 13 -45.50 25.51 16.88
C VAL A 13 -44.11 25.87 17.43
N LEU A 14 -43.98 26.34 18.69
CA LEU A 14 -42.67 26.58 19.32
C LEU A 14 -41.88 25.29 19.54
N LEU A 15 -42.53 24.16 19.86
CA LEU A 15 -41.86 22.85 19.99
C LEU A 15 -41.45 22.28 18.63
N SER A 16 -42.14 22.63 17.53
CA SER A 16 -41.74 22.26 16.16
C SER A 16 -40.66 23.16 15.56
N VAL A 17 -40.40 24.35 16.13
CA VAL A 17 -39.39 25.32 15.62
C VAL A 17 -38.05 25.24 16.39
N VAL A 18 -37.97 24.52 17.51
CA VAL A 18 -36.74 24.41 18.34
C VAL A 18 -36.11 23.00 18.30
N GLN A 19 -36.39 22.22 17.25
CA GLN A 19 -35.57 21.05 16.91
C GLN A 19 -34.71 21.34 15.69
N PHE A 20 -33.80 22.32 15.83
CA PHE A 20 -32.53 22.16 15.15
C PHE A 20 -31.80 21.06 15.93
N PRO A 21 -31.58 19.85 15.38
CA PRO A 21 -30.48 19.06 15.90
C PRO A 21 -29.26 19.96 15.72
N SER A 22 -28.62 20.33 16.82
CA SER A 22 -27.23 20.70 16.76
C SER A 22 -26.57 19.56 16.01
N VAL A 23 -26.09 19.84 14.80
CA VAL A 23 -25.17 18.99 14.07
C VAL A 23 -23.88 18.99 14.89
N TYR A 24 -23.90 18.29 16.03
CA TYR A 24 -22.70 17.72 16.59
C TYR A 24 -22.33 16.65 15.58
N SER A 25 -21.44 17.03 14.66
CA SER A 25 -20.62 16.13 13.88
C SER A 25 -19.87 15.23 14.85
N GLN A 26 -20.54 14.23 15.41
CA GLN A 26 -19.86 13.01 15.83
C GLN A 26 -19.59 12.27 14.54
N SER A 27 -18.43 12.57 13.96
CA SER A 27 -17.86 11.81 12.87
C SER A 27 -17.94 10.32 13.22
N PRO A 28 -18.12 9.43 12.24
CA PRO A 28 -17.89 8.00 12.44
C PRO A 28 -16.60 7.85 13.23
N ARG A 29 -16.66 7.19 14.39
CA ARG A 29 -15.46 6.99 15.20
C ARG A 29 -14.46 6.22 14.34
N LEU A 30 -13.33 6.86 14.09
CA LEU A 30 -12.15 6.22 13.52
C LEU A 30 -11.84 4.94 14.32
N ILE A 31 -11.40 3.93 13.60
CA ILE A 31 -11.17 2.56 14.05
C ILE A 31 -10.41 2.54 15.38
N ASN A 32 -11.09 2.24 16.49
CA ASN A 32 -10.46 2.01 17.79
C ASN A 32 -10.26 0.51 18.01
N GLU A 33 -8.99 0.07 18.05
CA GLU A 33 -8.35 -1.11 18.70
C GLU A 33 -9.01 -2.50 18.71
N GLN A 34 -10.22 -2.68 18.21
CA GLN A 34 -10.80 -3.98 17.92
C GLN A 34 -10.93 -4.04 16.41
N GLY A 35 -10.01 -4.77 15.75
CA GLY A 35 -10.24 -5.20 14.37
C GLY A 35 -11.67 -5.72 14.24
N PHE A 36 -12.31 -5.46 13.11
CA PHE A 36 -13.73 -5.79 12.93
C PHE A 36 -13.97 -7.25 13.36
N GLY A 37 -14.82 -7.44 14.38
CA GLY A 37 -15.27 -8.76 14.84
C GLY A 37 -16.19 -9.46 13.83
N LEU A 38 -16.13 -9.04 12.56
CA LEU A 38 -16.90 -9.50 11.41
C LEU A 38 -15.93 -9.89 10.31
N ASN A 39 -16.07 -11.13 9.81
CA ASN A 39 -15.35 -11.58 8.63
C ASN A 39 -16.06 -11.04 7.37
N ARG A 40 -15.61 -9.90 6.84
CA ARG A 40 -15.99 -9.47 5.49
C ARG A 40 -15.31 -10.39 4.49
N SER A 41 -16.05 -10.89 3.50
CA SER A 41 -15.52 -11.80 2.48
C SER A 41 -15.55 -11.14 1.11
N ALA A 42 -14.40 -11.08 0.44
CA ALA A 42 -14.27 -10.61 -0.94
C ALA A 42 -13.77 -11.76 -1.81
N SER A 43 -14.37 -11.95 -3.00
CA SER A 43 -13.94 -13.00 -3.93
C SER A 43 -13.14 -12.40 -5.08
N LEU A 44 -11.98 -12.97 -5.39
CA LEU A 44 -11.12 -12.54 -6.50
C LEU A 44 -10.79 -13.74 -7.38
N THR A 45 -10.97 -13.58 -8.68
CA THR A 45 -10.58 -14.57 -9.69
C THR A 45 -9.17 -14.27 -10.18
N ILE A 46 -8.26 -15.21 -10.02
CA ILE A 46 -6.89 -15.12 -10.54
C ILE A 46 -6.82 -15.97 -11.81
N LYS A 47 -6.81 -15.30 -12.97
CA LYS A 47 -6.65 -15.95 -14.26
C LYS A 47 -5.17 -16.08 -14.58
N ILE A 48 -4.67 -17.31 -14.59
CA ILE A 48 -3.28 -17.63 -14.89
C ILE A 48 -3.19 -18.04 -16.37
N VAL A 49 -2.51 -17.23 -17.16
CA VAL A 49 -2.27 -17.46 -18.58
C VAL A 49 -0.86 -17.98 -18.77
N PHE A 50 -0.74 -19.21 -19.25
CA PHE A 50 0.53 -19.84 -19.55
C PHE A 50 0.95 -19.57 -20.98
N LEU A 51 2.17 -19.05 -21.15
CA LEU A 51 2.80 -18.82 -22.45
C LEU A 51 4.01 -19.76 -22.61
N GLY A 52 3.97 -20.66 -23.58
CA GLY A 52 5.05 -21.63 -23.80
C GLY A 52 5.09 -22.80 -22.81
N ILE A 53 4.05 -22.94 -21.98
CA ILE A 53 3.82 -24.10 -21.11
C ILE A 53 2.55 -24.80 -21.58
N SER A 54 2.58 -26.13 -21.74
CA SER A 54 1.41 -26.93 -22.12
C SER A 54 0.76 -27.62 -20.92
N PRO A 55 -0.54 -28.00 -21.02
CA PRO A 55 -1.28 -28.61 -19.91
C PRO A 55 -0.66 -29.89 -19.35
N ASP A 56 0.03 -30.67 -20.19
CA ASP A 56 0.67 -31.93 -19.84
C ASP A 56 2.02 -31.76 -19.12
N GLU A 57 2.55 -30.53 -19.06
CA GLU A 57 3.76 -30.23 -18.30
C GLU A 57 3.48 -29.86 -16.84
N LEU A 58 2.20 -29.72 -16.45
CA LEU A 58 1.77 -29.32 -15.12
C LEU A 58 0.78 -30.31 -14.51
N ASN A 59 0.88 -30.50 -13.20
CA ASN A 59 -0.19 -31.12 -12.43
C ASN A 59 -1.17 -30.01 -12.01
N SER A 60 -2.15 -29.72 -12.87
CA SER A 60 -3.12 -28.62 -12.66
C SER A 60 -3.94 -28.77 -11.36
N THR A 61 -4.22 -30.00 -10.94
CA THR A 61 -4.92 -30.27 -9.67
C THR A 61 -4.03 -29.91 -8.49
N TYR A 62 -2.76 -30.27 -8.54
CA TYR A 62 -1.78 -29.93 -7.51
C TYR A 62 -1.50 -28.42 -7.47
N LEU A 63 -1.34 -27.79 -8.64
CA LEU A 63 -1.12 -26.34 -8.75
C LEU A 63 -2.23 -25.54 -8.06
N LYS A 64 -3.50 -25.93 -8.26
CA LYS A 64 -4.67 -25.29 -7.64
C LYS A 64 -4.96 -25.79 -6.22
N SER A 65 -4.14 -26.68 -5.67
CA SER A 65 -4.31 -27.15 -4.30
C SER A 65 -3.82 -26.11 -3.31
N ASN A 66 -4.39 -26.13 -2.09
CA ASN A 66 -4.02 -25.22 -1.00
C ASN A 66 -2.56 -25.36 -0.53
N ILE A 67 -1.82 -26.34 -1.05
CA ILE A 67 -0.39 -26.55 -0.78
C ILE A 67 0.45 -25.58 -1.62
N THR A 68 -0.04 -25.18 -2.79
CA THR A 68 0.75 -24.52 -3.83
C THR A 68 0.33 -23.08 -4.06
N VAL A 69 -0.97 -22.80 -4.00
CA VAL A 69 -1.51 -21.43 -4.05
C VAL A 69 -2.53 -21.25 -2.92
N PRO A 70 -2.60 -20.08 -2.28
CA PRO A 70 -3.51 -19.87 -1.16
C PRO A 70 -4.97 -19.83 -1.67
N PRO A 71 -5.91 -20.61 -1.09
CA PRO A 71 -7.33 -20.51 -1.44
C PRO A 71 -7.99 -19.26 -0.84
N LEU A 72 -7.39 -18.72 0.23
CA LEU A 72 -7.85 -17.54 0.93
C LEU A 72 -6.67 -16.81 1.58
N LYS A 73 -6.86 -15.52 1.87
CA LYS A 73 -5.93 -14.66 2.62
C LYS A 73 -6.69 -13.70 3.52
N TYR A 74 -6.21 -13.53 4.75
CA TYR A 74 -6.67 -12.47 5.64
C TYR A 74 -5.85 -11.21 5.38
N GLN A 75 -6.51 -10.06 5.26
CA GLN A 75 -5.80 -8.80 5.07
C GLN A 75 -5.30 -8.23 6.39
N ALA A 76 -3.99 -8.15 6.55
CA ALA A 76 -3.32 -7.59 7.71
C ALA A 76 -2.99 -6.10 7.54
N ILE A 77 -2.76 -5.45 8.68
CA ILE A 77 -2.08 -4.16 8.77
C ILE A 77 -0.71 -4.45 9.40
N LEU A 78 0.38 -4.20 8.66
CA LEU A 78 1.72 -4.62 9.08
C LEU A 78 2.29 -3.75 10.22
N ALA A 79 1.98 -2.46 10.24
CA ALA A 79 2.37 -1.53 11.29
C ALA A 79 1.42 -1.63 12.49
N GLY A 80 1.41 -2.80 13.15
CA GLY A 80 0.66 -3.04 14.39
C GLY A 80 0.06 -4.44 14.47
N PRO A 81 -0.59 -4.79 15.60
CA PRO A 81 -1.23 -6.11 15.78
C PRO A 81 -2.64 -6.18 15.15
N LEU A 82 -2.97 -5.28 14.22
CA LEU A 82 -4.33 -5.07 13.72
C LEU A 82 -4.61 -5.88 12.45
N ASN A 83 -5.87 -6.32 12.32
CA ASN A 83 -6.42 -6.93 11.11
C ASN A 83 -7.64 -6.11 10.68
N THR A 84 -7.82 -5.97 9.37
CA THR A 84 -8.96 -5.28 8.75
C THR A 84 -10.29 -6.03 8.92
N GLY A 85 -10.27 -7.33 9.26
CA GLY A 85 -11.45 -8.21 9.27
C GLY A 85 -11.85 -8.70 7.87
N VAL A 86 -11.08 -8.35 6.83
CA VAL A 86 -11.33 -8.77 5.44
C VAL A 86 -10.65 -10.09 5.13
N VAL A 87 -11.38 -10.98 4.47
CA VAL A 87 -10.92 -12.26 3.94
C VAL A 87 -11.09 -12.27 2.43
N PHE A 88 -9.99 -12.38 1.71
CA PHE A 88 -9.99 -12.63 0.27
C PHE A 88 -10.13 -14.13 0.02
N ASN A 89 -11.05 -14.51 -0.85
CA ASN A 89 -11.22 -15.87 -1.35
C ASN A 89 -10.83 -15.91 -2.82
N PHE A 90 -9.93 -16.82 -3.18
CA PHE A 90 -9.35 -16.87 -4.52
C PHE A 90 -9.93 -18.00 -5.35
N ASN A 91 -10.33 -17.66 -6.58
CA ASN A 91 -10.72 -18.63 -7.60
C ASN A 91 -9.68 -18.64 -8.72
N TYR A 92 -8.99 -19.77 -8.92
CA TYR A 92 -7.92 -19.87 -9.92
C TYR A 92 -8.42 -20.46 -11.24
N GLN A 93 -8.24 -19.71 -12.32
CA GLN A 93 -8.54 -20.14 -13.69
C GLN A 93 -7.25 -20.34 -14.46
N LEU A 94 -7.05 -21.50 -15.08
CA LEU A 94 -5.86 -21.80 -15.88
C LEU A 94 -6.20 -21.70 -17.36
N VAL A 95 -5.42 -20.92 -18.11
CA VAL A 95 -5.51 -20.76 -19.55
C VAL A 95 -4.15 -21.07 -20.15
N PHE A 96 -4.12 -21.88 -21.20
CA PHE A 96 -2.90 -22.25 -21.90
C PHE A 96 -2.95 -21.67 -23.31
N ALA A 97 -2.03 -20.77 -23.64
CA ALA A 97 -1.97 -20.19 -24.97
C ALA A 97 -1.51 -21.22 -26.00
N ASP A 98 -2.13 -21.21 -27.19
CA ASP A 98 -1.71 -22.09 -28.26
C ASP A 98 -0.35 -21.68 -28.85
N ASN A 99 0.30 -22.61 -29.55
CA ASN A 99 1.62 -22.37 -30.13
C ASN A 99 1.62 -21.22 -31.16
N SER A 100 0.49 -20.97 -31.86
CA SER A 100 0.41 -19.83 -32.79
C SER A 100 0.48 -18.50 -32.05
N THR A 101 -0.15 -18.41 -30.88
CA THR A 101 -0.22 -17.22 -30.05
C THR A 101 1.12 -16.96 -29.37
N VAL A 102 1.74 -18.01 -28.82
CA VAL A 102 3.08 -17.90 -28.22
C VAL A 102 4.11 -17.48 -29.28
N ASN A 103 4.05 -18.03 -30.50
CA ASN A 103 4.94 -17.62 -31.59
C ASN A 103 4.75 -16.15 -32.00
N LYS A 104 3.51 -15.64 -32.02
CA LYS A 104 3.25 -14.20 -32.29
C LYS A 104 3.86 -13.33 -31.21
N PHE A 105 3.74 -13.73 -29.94
CA PHE A 105 4.35 -13.00 -28.83
C PHE A 105 5.88 -13.03 -28.90
N ALA A 106 6.48 -14.21 -29.13
CA ALA A 106 7.93 -14.34 -29.30
C ALA A 106 8.45 -13.50 -30.49
N GLN A 107 7.74 -13.50 -31.63
CA GLN A 107 8.08 -12.63 -32.77
C GLN A 107 8.01 -11.15 -32.42
N TYR A 108 7.03 -10.73 -31.61
CA TYR A 108 6.96 -9.36 -31.12
C TYR A 108 8.15 -9.02 -30.23
N LEU A 109 8.53 -9.88 -29.28
CA LEU A 109 9.72 -9.68 -28.45
C LEU A 109 10.97 -9.53 -29.31
N LEU A 110 11.19 -10.43 -30.27
CA LEU A 110 12.31 -10.35 -31.22
C LEU A 110 12.30 -9.04 -32.03
N SER A 111 11.13 -8.48 -32.35
CA SER A 111 11.01 -7.21 -33.08
C SER A 111 11.42 -5.98 -32.27
N ILE A 112 11.37 -6.05 -30.93
CA ILE A 112 11.76 -4.96 -30.02
C ILE A 112 13.08 -5.24 -29.29
N GLN A 113 13.73 -6.35 -29.62
CA GLN A 113 14.96 -6.83 -28.98
C GLN A 113 16.10 -5.81 -29.14
N LYS A 114 16.82 -5.57 -28.04
CA LYS A 114 18.07 -4.81 -28.03
C LYS A 114 19.21 -5.66 -27.46
N PRO A 115 20.17 -6.11 -28.29
CA PRO A 115 21.35 -6.82 -27.82
C PRO A 115 22.37 -5.84 -27.20
N GLU A 116 22.81 -6.13 -25.99
CA GLU A 116 23.78 -5.32 -25.23
C GLU A 116 24.77 -6.24 -24.50
N ASN A 117 25.95 -6.42 -25.08
CA ASN A 117 26.97 -7.29 -24.53
C ASN A 117 27.69 -6.64 -23.35
N THR A 118 27.94 -7.41 -22.29
CA THR A 118 28.66 -6.95 -21.09
C THR A 118 29.82 -7.88 -20.77
N THR A 119 30.94 -7.32 -20.30
CA THR A 119 32.06 -8.07 -19.71
C THR A 119 31.91 -8.19 -18.20
N SER A 120 32.70 -9.06 -17.57
CA SER A 120 32.70 -9.28 -16.11
C SER A 120 33.10 -8.03 -15.28
N THR A 121 33.77 -7.08 -15.93
CA THR A 121 34.14 -5.79 -15.35
C THR A 121 33.67 -4.66 -16.27
N PRO A 122 33.35 -3.48 -15.73
CA PRO A 122 32.94 -2.35 -16.56
C PRO A 122 34.09 -1.90 -17.47
N GLY A 123 33.83 -1.78 -18.78
CA GLY A 123 34.82 -1.34 -19.78
C GLY A 123 35.13 0.16 -19.74
N SER A 124 34.34 0.94 -19.00
CA SER A 124 34.51 2.36 -18.71
C SER A 124 33.79 2.68 -17.39
N PRO A 125 34.01 3.85 -16.76
CA PRO A 125 33.36 4.22 -15.50
C PRO A 125 31.81 4.18 -15.53
N SER A 126 31.22 4.23 -16.74
CA SER A 126 29.79 4.21 -17.02
C SER A 126 29.32 3.00 -17.86
N GLY A 127 30.16 1.96 -18.00
CA GLY A 127 29.83 0.77 -18.79
C GLY A 127 28.79 -0.13 -18.10
N LEU A 128 27.80 -0.62 -18.86
CA LEU A 128 26.84 -1.61 -18.38
C LEU A 128 27.57 -2.92 -18.01
N VAL A 129 27.23 -3.48 -16.85
CA VAL A 129 27.68 -4.79 -16.39
C VAL A 129 26.46 -5.59 -16.00
N ASN A 130 26.39 -6.85 -16.43
CA ASN A 130 25.39 -7.76 -15.88
C ASN A 130 25.81 -8.14 -14.44
N PRO A 131 25.03 -7.75 -13.42
CA PRO A 131 25.42 -7.91 -12.02
C PRO A 131 25.50 -9.38 -11.58
N TYR A 132 24.86 -10.30 -12.31
CA TYR A 132 24.98 -11.74 -12.05
C TYR A 132 26.28 -12.33 -12.61
N PHE A 133 26.71 -11.87 -13.79
CA PHE A 133 27.84 -12.42 -14.53
C PHE A 133 29.14 -11.62 -14.32
N THR A 134 29.70 -11.70 -13.11
CA THR A 134 30.86 -10.89 -12.68
C THR A 134 32.18 -11.67 -12.59
N ASN A 135 32.18 -12.99 -12.76
CA ASN A 135 33.39 -13.80 -12.67
C ASN A 135 34.21 -13.82 -13.97
N SER A 136 35.30 -13.03 -14.01
CA SER A 136 36.21 -12.95 -15.17
C SER A 136 37.02 -14.21 -15.46
N SER A 137 37.12 -15.13 -14.50
CA SER A 137 37.88 -16.38 -14.70
C SER A 137 37.12 -17.43 -15.52
N THR A 138 35.80 -17.28 -15.64
CA THR A 138 34.92 -18.23 -16.35
C THR A 138 34.15 -17.57 -17.50
N LEU A 139 33.96 -16.26 -17.46
CA LEU A 139 33.20 -15.49 -18.45
C LEU A 139 34.11 -14.65 -19.36
N SER A 140 33.92 -14.77 -20.68
CA SER A 140 34.46 -13.82 -21.66
C SER A 140 33.51 -12.64 -21.88
N VAL A 141 32.24 -12.94 -22.15
CA VAL A 141 31.18 -11.96 -22.43
C VAL A 141 29.82 -12.57 -22.09
N ALA A 142 28.94 -11.76 -21.51
CA ALA A 142 27.51 -12.04 -21.42
C ALA A 142 26.80 -11.28 -22.54
N GLN A 143 26.09 -12.00 -23.40
CA GLN A 143 25.24 -11.45 -24.44
C GLN A 143 23.84 -11.26 -23.86
N ASN A 144 23.51 -10.02 -23.49
CA ASN A 144 22.21 -9.70 -22.91
C ASN A 144 21.27 -9.23 -24.01
N TYR A 145 20.02 -9.68 -23.94
CA TYR A 145 18.95 -9.27 -24.84
C TYR A 145 17.85 -8.60 -24.03
N PHE A 146 17.63 -7.30 -24.27
CA PHE A 146 16.64 -6.52 -23.54
C PHE A 146 15.37 -6.27 -24.35
N TYR A 147 14.23 -6.39 -23.69
CA TYR A 147 12.92 -6.00 -24.20
C TYR A 147 12.35 -4.86 -23.36
N ASN A 148 11.81 -3.82 -24.00
CA ASN A 148 11.20 -2.72 -23.25
C ASN A 148 9.95 -3.21 -22.51
N ALA A 149 9.95 -3.09 -21.19
CA ALA A 149 8.96 -3.68 -20.31
C ALA A 149 7.54 -3.11 -20.54
N ASP A 150 7.41 -1.78 -20.63
CA ASP A 150 6.13 -1.09 -20.88
C ASP A 150 5.48 -1.53 -22.20
N LYS A 151 6.30 -1.74 -23.24
CA LYS A 151 5.84 -2.26 -24.55
C LYS A 151 5.37 -3.70 -24.48
N VAL A 152 5.93 -4.51 -23.59
CA VAL A 152 5.53 -5.92 -23.41
C VAL A 152 4.18 -5.97 -22.70
N GLU A 153 4.02 -5.23 -21.60
CA GLU A 153 2.73 -5.12 -20.91
C GLU A 153 1.64 -4.57 -21.85
N SER A 154 1.94 -3.51 -22.60
CA SER A 154 1.00 -2.92 -23.56
C SER A 154 0.56 -3.92 -24.63
N TRP A 155 1.47 -4.77 -25.11
CA TRP A 155 1.13 -5.80 -26.10
C TRP A 155 0.22 -6.87 -25.50
N LEU A 156 0.51 -7.35 -24.29
CA LEU A 156 -0.31 -8.35 -23.60
C LEU A 156 -1.71 -7.80 -23.32
N GLY A 157 -1.81 -6.56 -22.83
CA GLY A 157 -3.08 -5.88 -22.59
C GLY A 157 -3.89 -5.68 -23.88
N SER A 158 -3.26 -5.23 -24.95
CA SER A 158 -3.93 -4.99 -26.25
C SER A 158 -4.37 -6.28 -26.95
N ASN A 159 -3.76 -7.42 -26.61
CA ASN A 159 -4.06 -8.72 -27.19
C ASN A 159 -4.80 -9.65 -26.20
N MET A 160 -5.41 -9.11 -25.14
CA MET A 160 -6.04 -9.91 -24.09
C MET A 160 -7.09 -10.90 -24.61
N THR A 161 -7.79 -10.56 -25.70
CA THR A 161 -8.79 -11.44 -26.34
C THR A 161 -8.21 -12.77 -26.83
N LEU A 162 -6.90 -12.85 -27.11
CA LEU A 162 -6.21 -14.11 -27.45
C LEU A 162 -6.14 -15.09 -26.27
N PHE A 163 -6.33 -14.61 -25.04
CA PHE A 163 -6.16 -15.36 -23.79
C PHE A 163 -7.48 -15.47 -22.99
N GLY A 164 -8.60 -15.14 -23.63
CA GLY A 164 -9.86 -14.85 -22.94
C GLY A 164 -9.81 -13.48 -22.25
N GLU A 165 -10.95 -12.78 -22.21
CA GLU A 165 -11.05 -11.46 -21.59
C GLU A 165 -10.60 -11.48 -20.11
N ASN A 166 -10.28 -10.30 -19.55
CA ASN A 166 -9.96 -10.19 -18.13
C ASN A 166 -11.14 -10.67 -17.27
N PRO A 167 -10.88 -11.31 -16.10
CA PRO A 167 -11.95 -11.61 -15.17
C PRO A 167 -12.66 -10.31 -14.75
N VAL A 168 -13.99 -10.36 -14.68
CA VAL A 168 -14.81 -9.22 -14.21
C VAL A 168 -14.42 -8.82 -12.79
N SER A 169 -14.09 -9.82 -11.96
CA SER A 169 -13.68 -9.66 -10.57
C SER A 169 -12.35 -10.36 -10.34
N GLY A 170 -11.25 -9.70 -10.70
CA GLY A 170 -9.91 -10.12 -10.33
C GLY A 170 -8.82 -9.70 -11.30
N TYR A 171 -7.79 -10.54 -11.41
CA TYR A 171 -6.52 -10.20 -12.05
C TYR A 171 -6.07 -11.26 -13.05
N THR A 172 -5.29 -10.84 -14.04
CA THR A 172 -4.64 -11.74 -14.99
C THR A 172 -3.14 -11.84 -14.72
N LEU A 173 -2.64 -13.04 -14.50
CA LEU A 173 -1.22 -13.32 -14.32
C LEU A 173 -0.69 -14.10 -15.52
N PHE A 174 0.24 -13.53 -16.25
CA PHE A 174 0.95 -14.24 -17.32
C PHE A 174 2.18 -14.91 -16.77
N VAL A 175 2.32 -16.21 -17.02
CA VAL A 175 3.48 -17.01 -16.64
C VAL A 175 4.08 -17.60 -17.91
N ALA A 176 5.26 -17.14 -18.28
CA ALA A 176 5.90 -17.51 -19.51
C ALA A 176 7.12 -18.41 -19.29
N ASP A 177 7.29 -19.36 -20.19
CA ASP A 177 8.51 -20.12 -20.37
C ASP A 177 8.83 -20.17 -21.88
N LEU A 178 9.74 -19.30 -22.32
CA LEU A 178 9.97 -19.01 -23.74
C LEU A 178 11.27 -19.62 -24.28
N HIS A 179 12.00 -20.41 -23.48
CA HIS A 179 13.30 -20.97 -23.86
C HIS A 179 13.23 -21.83 -25.13
N SER A 180 12.06 -22.39 -25.44
CA SER A 180 11.79 -23.20 -26.64
C SER A 180 11.28 -22.40 -27.84
N HIS A 181 11.13 -21.07 -27.74
CA HIS A 181 10.49 -20.21 -28.74
C HIS A 181 11.43 -19.20 -29.40
N ARG A 182 12.70 -19.57 -29.58
CA ARG A 182 13.77 -18.74 -30.22
C ARG A 182 14.11 -17.45 -29.46
N ILE A 183 13.64 -17.30 -28.23
CA ILE A 183 14.08 -16.25 -27.32
C ILE A 183 15.43 -16.67 -26.73
N PRO A 184 16.50 -15.86 -26.85
CA PRO A 184 17.81 -16.22 -26.30
C PRO A 184 17.73 -16.38 -24.79
N SER A 185 18.17 -17.50 -24.23
CA SER A 185 18.02 -17.78 -22.81
C SER A 185 19.19 -18.63 -22.29
N LEU A 186 19.58 -18.43 -21.03
CA LEU A 186 20.69 -19.16 -20.42
C LEU A 186 20.35 -20.64 -20.33
N ASN A 187 21.22 -21.51 -20.83
CA ASN A 187 21.05 -22.96 -20.65
C ASN A 187 21.94 -23.52 -19.53
N TYR A 188 21.65 -24.77 -19.13
CA TYR A 188 22.36 -25.40 -18.02
C TYR A 188 23.85 -25.62 -18.29
N THR A 189 24.25 -25.90 -19.54
CA THR A 189 25.66 -26.05 -19.90
C THR A 189 26.41 -24.72 -19.75
N GLU A 190 25.82 -23.61 -20.23
CA GLU A 190 26.37 -22.26 -20.02
C GLU A 190 26.47 -21.93 -18.53
N TYR A 191 25.44 -22.25 -17.75
CA TYR A 191 25.45 -22.08 -16.29
C TYR A 191 26.59 -22.88 -15.63
N GLN A 192 26.72 -24.17 -15.95
CA GLN A 192 27.79 -25.04 -15.41
C GLN A 192 29.19 -24.50 -15.73
N ASN A 193 29.38 -24.06 -16.98
CA ASN A 193 30.64 -23.46 -17.42
C ASN A 193 30.95 -22.15 -16.68
N TYR A 194 29.92 -21.35 -16.36
CA TYR A 194 30.08 -20.12 -15.59
C TYR A 194 30.43 -20.37 -14.13
N VAL A 195 29.74 -21.30 -13.45
CA VAL A 195 29.91 -21.52 -12.01
C VAL A 195 31.07 -22.45 -11.65
N THR A 196 31.53 -23.29 -12.58
CA THR A 196 32.64 -24.21 -12.32
C THR A 196 33.96 -23.47 -12.51
N PRO A 197 34.76 -23.26 -11.45
CA PRO A 197 36.06 -22.62 -11.58
C PRO A 197 36.94 -23.49 -12.46
N CYS A 198 37.47 -22.91 -13.53
CA CYS A 198 38.18 -23.66 -14.52
C CYS A 198 39.56 -23.05 -14.75
N ARG A 199 40.60 -23.82 -14.45
CA ARG A 199 42.01 -23.42 -14.56
C ARG A 199 42.84 -24.62 -15.07
N PRO A 200 43.39 -24.59 -16.31
CA PRO A 200 43.27 -23.58 -17.37
C PRO A 200 42.13 -23.90 -18.36
N CYS A 201 41.27 -22.93 -18.68
CA CYS A 201 40.39 -23.04 -19.86
C CYS A 201 40.01 -21.67 -20.44
N THR A 202 39.45 -21.72 -21.65
CA THR A 202 38.97 -20.58 -22.43
C THR A 202 37.68 -20.03 -21.81
N PRO A 203 37.63 -18.76 -21.38
CA PRO A 203 36.41 -18.16 -20.85
C PRO A 203 35.26 -18.25 -21.85
N HIS A 204 34.05 -18.50 -21.34
CA HIS A 204 32.88 -18.85 -22.15
C HIS A 204 32.01 -17.63 -22.45
N VAL A 205 31.17 -17.76 -23.48
CA VAL A 205 30.08 -16.83 -23.76
C VAL A 205 28.81 -17.38 -23.13
N VAL A 206 28.02 -16.52 -22.50
CA VAL A 206 26.67 -16.86 -22.04
C VAL A 206 25.66 -15.97 -22.74
N GLN A 207 24.44 -16.48 -22.93
CA GLN A 207 23.31 -15.72 -23.46
C GLN A 207 22.21 -15.63 -22.41
N ALA A 208 21.61 -14.46 -22.26
CA ALA A 208 20.49 -14.26 -21.35
C ALA A 208 19.57 -13.15 -21.87
N HIS A 209 18.30 -13.22 -21.54
CA HIS A 209 17.35 -12.15 -21.83
C HIS A 209 16.70 -11.60 -20.57
N TYR A 210 16.26 -10.35 -20.68
CA TYR A 210 15.71 -9.55 -19.61
C TYR A 210 14.78 -8.47 -20.16
N TYR A 211 14.08 -7.80 -19.25
CA TYR A 211 13.27 -6.62 -19.54
C TYR A 211 13.95 -5.36 -18.99
N ASN A 212 13.72 -4.23 -19.66
CA ASN A 212 14.26 -2.95 -19.23
C ASN A 212 13.25 -1.80 -19.34
N ARG A 213 13.48 -0.75 -18.56
CA ARG A 213 12.78 0.53 -18.67
C ARG A 213 13.74 1.68 -18.45
N THR A 214 13.40 2.85 -19.00
CA THR A 214 14.14 4.08 -18.76
C THR A 214 13.21 5.09 -18.11
N VAL A 215 13.66 5.67 -17.00
CA VAL A 215 12.97 6.73 -16.26
C VAL A 215 13.87 7.95 -16.16
N THR A 216 13.26 9.11 -16.06
CA THR A 216 13.96 10.38 -15.83
C THR A 216 13.43 10.97 -14.54
N ASP A 217 14.34 11.31 -13.61
CA ASP A 217 13.99 12.03 -12.40
C ASP A 217 13.28 13.35 -12.78
N PRO A 218 12.09 13.62 -12.21
CA PRO A 218 11.26 14.74 -12.63
C PRO A 218 11.77 16.11 -12.16
N ASP A 219 12.70 16.13 -11.21
CA ASP A 219 13.17 17.35 -10.57
C ASP A 219 14.47 17.85 -11.20
N LEU A 220 15.48 16.96 -11.26
CA LEU A 220 16.86 17.26 -11.64
C LEU A 220 17.33 16.45 -12.85
N GLY A 221 16.44 15.71 -13.50
CA GLY A 221 16.61 15.20 -14.88
C GLY A 221 17.56 14.01 -15.03
N LEU A 222 17.98 13.37 -13.95
CA LEU A 222 18.81 12.16 -14.00
C LEU A 222 18.07 11.06 -14.77
N VAL A 223 18.68 10.58 -15.85
CA VAL A 223 18.13 9.49 -16.65
C VAL A 223 18.69 8.18 -16.13
N MET A 224 17.82 7.25 -15.77
CA MET A 224 18.19 5.92 -15.28
C MET A 224 17.56 4.86 -16.16
N THR A 225 18.37 3.92 -16.65
CA THR A 225 17.86 2.74 -17.32
C THR A 225 17.98 1.54 -16.40
N ARG A 226 16.83 1.03 -15.96
CA ARG A 226 16.70 -0.17 -15.12
C ARG A 226 16.68 -1.38 -16.05
N HIS A 227 17.73 -2.19 -15.99
CA HIS A 227 17.93 -3.39 -16.81
C HIS A 227 17.55 -4.65 -16.02
N PHE A 228 17.79 -5.84 -16.57
CA PHE A 228 17.82 -7.11 -15.82
C PHE A 228 16.54 -7.51 -15.07
N MET A 229 15.37 -6.99 -15.47
CA MET A 229 14.08 -7.42 -14.91
C MET A 229 13.66 -8.75 -15.54
N THR A 230 12.93 -9.58 -14.80
CA THR A 230 12.37 -10.87 -15.27
C THR A 230 10.84 -10.91 -15.22
N GLY A 231 10.22 -9.85 -14.71
CA GLY A 231 8.77 -9.63 -14.72
C GLY A 231 8.45 -8.16 -15.00
N TRP A 232 7.18 -7.86 -15.28
CA TRP A 232 6.69 -6.50 -15.43
C TRP A 232 5.16 -6.42 -15.36
N GLY A 233 4.64 -5.31 -14.81
CA GLY A 233 3.25 -4.92 -14.94
C GLY A 233 2.91 -3.77 -14.00
N GLY A 234 1.68 -3.28 -14.04
CA GLY A 234 1.18 -2.25 -13.13
C GLY A 234 0.32 -1.18 -13.78
N SER A 235 0.32 -1.05 -15.11
CA SER A 235 -0.57 -0.09 -15.79
C SER A 235 -2.03 -0.56 -15.85
N GLY A 236 -2.28 -1.85 -15.66
CA GLY A 236 -3.61 -2.44 -15.55
C GLY A 236 -3.68 -3.59 -14.55
N ARG A 237 -4.78 -4.33 -14.55
CA ARG A 237 -5.01 -5.50 -13.67
C ARG A 237 -4.35 -6.77 -14.21
N LEU A 238 -3.14 -6.64 -14.75
CA LEU A 238 -2.35 -7.76 -15.24
C LEU A 238 -0.89 -7.65 -14.81
N TYR A 239 -0.24 -8.80 -14.61
CA TYR A 239 1.19 -8.89 -14.31
C TYR A 239 1.81 -10.01 -15.14
N TYR A 240 3.05 -9.81 -15.59
CA TYR A 240 3.77 -10.75 -16.45
C TYR A 240 5.08 -11.22 -15.80
N MET A 241 5.29 -12.53 -15.81
CA MET A 241 6.51 -13.18 -15.32
C MET A 241 7.09 -14.08 -16.40
N ASP A 242 8.40 -13.92 -16.67
CA ASP A 242 9.14 -14.75 -17.62
C ASP A 242 10.11 -15.66 -16.88
N LEU A 243 9.70 -16.91 -16.66
CA LEU A 243 10.49 -17.90 -15.95
C LEU A 243 11.72 -18.36 -16.75
N SER A 244 11.80 -18.01 -18.04
CA SER A 244 12.98 -18.28 -18.87
C SER A 244 13.96 -17.11 -18.92
N ALA A 245 13.59 -15.93 -18.42
CA ALA A 245 14.48 -14.78 -18.30
C ALA A 245 15.42 -14.94 -17.10
N GLY A 246 16.55 -14.25 -17.11
CA GLY A 246 17.54 -14.33 -16.03
C GLY A 246 18.84 -15.04 -16.42
N PRO A 247 19.72 -15.32 -15.44
CA PRO A 247 19.50 -15.24 -14.00
C PRO A 247 19.35 -13.83 -13.46
N SER A 248 18.53 -13.68 -12.41
CA SER A 248 18.28 -12.39 -11.75
C SER A 248 19.20 -12.25 -10.54
N TYR A 249 20.03 -11.20 -10.55
CA TYR A 249 20.85 -10.82 -9.39
C TYR A 249 19.98 -10.29 -8.23
N TRP A 250 18.91 -9.57 -8.56
CA TRP A 250 18.08 -8.87 -7.57
C TRP A 250 17.16 -9.82 -6.80
N THR A 251 16.63 -10.84 -7.49
CA THR A 251 15.73 -11.83 -6.88
C THR A 251 16.45 -13.13 -6.52
N ASN A 252 17.70 -13.30 -6.94
CA ASN A 252 18.51 -14.53 -6.80
C ASN A 252 17.90 -15.76 -7.48
N GLU A 253 17.17 -15.54 -8.58
CA GLU A 253 16.44 -16.59 -9.28
C GLU A 253 17.15 -17.05 -10.55
N LEU A 254 17.03 -18.34 -10.83
CA LEU A 254 17.54 -18.97 -12.05
C LEU A 254 16.40 -19.17 -13.05
N PRO A 255 16.67 -19.08 -14.36
CA PRO A 255 15.72 -19.51 -15.38
C PRO A 255 15.27 -20.97 -15.14
N VAL A 256 14.00 -21.27 -15.36
CA VAL A 256 13.37 -22.55 -15.00
C VAL A 256 14.05 -23.77 -15.63
N GLN A 257 14.54 -23.63 -16.87
CA GLN A 257 15.28 -24.67 -17.58
C GLN A 257 16.68 -24.94 -16.99
N VAL A 258 17.27 -23.96 -16.31
CA VAL A 258 18.52 -24.11 -15.56
C VAL A 258 18.23 -24.69 -14.18
N ALA A 259 17.21 -24.17 -13.49
CA ALA A 259 16.82 -24.60 -12.16
C ALA A 259 16.42 -26.09 -12.12
N SER A 260 15.65 -26.56 -13.11
CA SER A 260 15.23 -27.97 -13.21
C SER A 260 16.44 -28.89 -13.37
N GLN A 261 17.35 -28.59 -14.30
CA GLN A 261 18.55 -29.39 -14.55
C GLN A 261 19.53 -29.36 -13.38
N LEU A 262 19.72 -28.20 -12.75
CA LEU A 262 20.54 -28.08 -11.55
C LEU A 262 20.05 -28.97 -10.41
N ARG A 263 18.73 -29.19 -10.33
CA ARG A 263 18.09 -30.04 -9.33
C ARG A 263 17.93 -31.50 -9.78
N GLY A 264 18.40 -31.87 -10.98
CA GLY A 264 18.24 -33.22 -11.54
C GLY A 264 16.79 -33.60 -11.80
N ILE A 265 15.94 -32.61 -12.10
CA ILE A 265 14.51 -32.80 -12.34
C ILE A 265 14.27 -33.10 -13.81
N ASP A 266 13.71 -34.28 -14.10
CA ASP A 266 13.16 -34.59 -15.41
C ASP A 266 11.71 -34.11 -15.48
N MET A 267 11.48 -33.03 -16.24
CA MET A 267 10.18 -32.37 -16.42
C MET A 267 9.14 -33.26 -17.13
N SER A 268 9.57 -34.33 -17.81
CA SER A 268 8.66 -35.30 -18.45
C SER A 268 8.05 -36.30 -17.49
N THR A 269 8.59 -36.40 -16.26
CA THR A 269 8.10 -37.33 -15.24
C THR A 269 6.97 -36.73 -14.41
N TYR A 270 6.19 -37.59 -13.75
CA TYR A 270 5.18 -37.15 -12.77
C TYR A 270 5.77 -36.24 -11.68
N TYR A 271 6.97 -36.57 -11.19
CA TYR A 271 7.67 -35.73 -10.21
C TYR A 271 8.08 -34.39 -10.81
N GLY A 272 8.53 -34.35 -12.06
CA GLY A 272 8.84 -33.11 -12.78
C GLY A 272 7.64 -32.19 -12.93
N GLN A 273 6.48 -32.74 -13.33
CA GLN A 273 5.22 -31.98 -13.41
C GLN A 273 4.80 -31.41 -12.05
N LEU A 274 4.94 -32.19 -10.96
CA LEU A 274 4.69 -31.70 -9.60
C LEU A 274 5.67 -30.61 -9.19
N TRP A 275 6.97 -30.79 -9.47
CA TRP A 275 8.00 -29.82 -9.16
C TRP A 275 7.76 -28.49 -9.89
N ARG A 276 7.46 -28.54 -11.21
CA ARG A 276 7.15 -27.34 -12.01
C ARG A 276 5.90 -26.64 -11.50
N SER A 277 4.87 -27.40 -11.13
CA SER A 277 3.65 -26.85 -10.52
C SER A 277 3.95 -26.14 -9.19
N LYS A 278 4.80 -26.71 -8.35
CA LYS A 278 5.23 -26.06 -7.10
C LYS A 278 6.07 -24.81 -7.36
N PHE A 279 7.01 -24.89 -8.30
CA PHE A 279 7.86 -23.78 -8.70
C PHE A 279 7.03 -22.58 -9.17
N ILE A 280 6.11 -22.80 -10.12
CA ILE A 280 5.17 -21.79 -10.59
C ILE A 280 4.25 -21.29 -9.48
N GLY A 281 3.79 -22.18 -8.59
CA GLY A 281 2.96 -21.83 -7.45
C GLY A 281 3.58 -20.82 -6.49
N SER A 282 4.91 -20.87 -6.29
CA SER A 282 5.64 -19.89 -5.51
C SER A 282 5.52 -18.49 -6.11
N TYR A 283 5.76 -18.34 -7.41
CA TYR A 283 5.58 -17.07 -8.12
C TYR A 283 4.14 -16.56 -8.07
N ILE A 284 3.15 -17.45 -8.28
CA ILE A 284 1.74 -17.07 -8.16
C ILE A 284 1.42 -16.56 -6.76
N THR A 285 1.97 -17.22 -5.73
CA THR A 285 1.78 -16.82 -4.33
C THR A 285 2.41 -15.46 -4.04
N GLY A 286 3.60 -15.17 -4.62
CA GLY A 286 4.23 -13.85 -4.60
C GLY A 286 3.29 -12.78 -5.16
N ALA A 287 2.91 -12.89 -6.43
CA ALA A 287 2.00 -11.96 -7.10
C ALA A 287 0.65 -11.77 -6.36
N VAL A 288 0.05 -12.85 -5.84
CA VAL A 288 -1.21 -12.75 -5.08
C VAL A 288 -1.04 -11.94 -3.80
N ASN A 289 0.01 -12.22 -3.02
CA ASN A 289 0.23 -11.55 -1.73
C ASN A 289 0.82 -10.15 -1.86
N ASN A 290 1.61 -9.88 -2.90
CA ASN A 290 2.28 -8.60 -3.11
C ASN A 290 1.43 -7.61 -3.94
N LEU A 291 0.65 -8.07 -4.93
CA LEU A 291 -0.02 -7.18 -5.89
C LEU A 291 -1.55 -7.28 -5.88
N PHE A 292 -2.10 -8.49 -5.86
CA PHE A 292 -3.54 -8.68 -6.07
C PHE A 292 -4.36 -8.49 -4.78
N ALA A 293 -3.80 -8.92 -3.66
CA ALA A 293 -4.36 -8.77 -2.32
C ALA A 293 -3.28 -8.36 -1.29
N PRO A 294 -2.60 -7.23 -1.50
CA PRO A 294 -1.54 -6.77 -0.60
C PRO A 294 -2.06 -6.49 0.81
N ASP A 295 -1.20 -6.75 1.79
CA ASP A 295 -1.40 -6.25 3.14
C ASP A 295 -1.11 -4.76 3.19
N GLN A 296 -1.85 -4.05 4.04
CA GLN A 296 -1.69 -2.61 4.24
C GLN A 296 -0.51 -2.38 5.19
N LEU A 297 0.28 -1.34 4.95
CA LEU A 297 1.31 -0.97 5.91
C LEU A 297 0.66 -0.30 7.14
N TYR A 298 -0.13 0.74 6.89
CA TYR A 298 -0.92 1.47 7.88
C TYR A 298 -2.43 1.36 7.56
N PRO A 299 -3.32 1.63 8.53
CA PRO A 299 -4.75 1.65 8.25
C PRO A 299 -5.10 2.64 7.14
N VAL A 300 -5.81 2.17 6.12
CA VAL A 300 -6.44 3.04 5.12
C VAL A 300 -7.65 3.71 5.76
N ASN A 301 -7.71 5.04 5.73
CA ASN A 301 -8.79 5.81 6.35
C ASN A 301 -9.53 6.64 5.29
N TYR A 302 -10.86 6.59 5.33
CA TYR A 302 -11.72 7.47 4.53
C TYR A 302 -11.65 8.94 5.00
N ALA A 303 -11.48 9.87 4.04
CA ALA A 303 -11.79 11.28 4.22
C ALA A 303 -12.28 11.94 2.92
N GLN A 304 -13.09 12.99 3.05
CA GLN A 304 -13.50 13.82 1.91
C GLN A 304 -12.35 14.67 1.36
N ASN A 305 -11.38 15.03 2.20
CA ASN A 305 -10.23 15.83 1.82
C ASN A 305 -8.94 15.29 2.47
N TYR A 306 -7.89 15.17 1.68
CA TYR A 306 -6.52 14.88 2.13
C TYR A 306 -5.68 16.13 1.95
N ASN A 307 -5.14 16.67 3.03
CA ASN A 307 -4.30 17.86 3.05
C ASN A 307 -2.88 17.46 3.44
N LEU A 308 -1.96 17.50 2.48
CA LEU A 308 -0.59 17.07 2.67
C LEU A 308 0.32 18.30 2.74
N GLN A 309 0.96 18.47 3.88
CA GLN A 309 1.78 19.65 4.19
C GLN A 309 3.24 19.22 4.24
N LEU A 310 3.99 19.58 3.20
CA LEU A 310 5.39 19.20 3.02
C LEU A 310 6.29 20.37 3.44
N PHE A 311 7.14 20.16 4.42
CA PHE A 311 8.09 21.14 4.92
C PHE A 311 9.49 20.77 4.43
N VAL A 312 9.98 21.47 3.41
CA VAL A 312 11.30 21.25 2.82
C VAL A 312 12.31 22.16 3.50
N ILE A 313 13.17 21.56 4.31
CA ILE A 313 14.08 22.22 5.25
C ILE A 313 15.50 22.16 4.70
N ASP A 314 16.05 23.33 4.37
CA ASP A 314 17.41 23.45 3.84
C ASP A 314 18.46 23.48 4.96
N ASN A 315 19.12 22.35 5.18
CA ASN A 315 20.23 22.16 6.11
C ASN A 315 21.60 22.13 5.39
N ARG A 316 21.66 22.56 4.12
CA ARG A 316 22.93 22.69 3.38
C ARG A 316 23.74 23.88 3.87
N THR A 317 25.04 23.87 3.58
CA THR A 317 25.90 25.03 3.83
C THR A 317 25.62 26.16 2.83
N THR A 318 25.99 27.39 3.18
CA THR A 318 25.87 28.55 2.27
C THR A 318 26.57 28.32 0.93
N ALA A 319 27.72 27.64 0.93
CA ALA A 319 28.45 27.30 -0.28
C ALA A 319 27.67 26.34 -1.18
N GLU A 320 27.12 25.26 -0.61
CA GLU A 320 26.31 24.28 -1.34
C GLU A 320 25.01 24.90 -1.89
N LYS A 321 24.33 25.74 -1.10
CA LYS A 321 23.16 26.51 -1.56
C LYS A 321 23.49 27.39 -2.76
N SER A 322 24.68 27.97 -2.77
CA SER A 322 25.16 28.82 -3.88
C SER A 322 25.54 28.02 -5.12
N GLN A 323 26.03 26.78 -4.95
CA GLN A 323 26.32 25.86 -6.05
C GLN A 323 25.05 25.30 -6.71
N GLY A 324 23.98 25.16 -5.94
CA GLY A 324 22.70 24.61 -6.40
C GLY A 324 22.65 23.07 -6.32
N PRO A 325 21.49 22.46 -6.63
CA PRO A 325 20.30 23.09 -7.19
C PRO A 325 19.53 23.95 -6.17
N LYS A 326 18.70 24.87 -6.68
CA LYS A 326 17.73 25.58 -5.85
C LYS A 326 16.76 24.57 -5.25
N LEU A 327 16.41 24.72 -3.99
CA LEU A 327 15.53 23.77 -3.30
C LEU A 327 14.13 23.70 -3.94
N THR A 328 13.66 24.78 -4.55
CA THR A 328 12.39 24.80 -5.31
C THR A 328 12.42 23.97 -6.59
N ALA A 329 13.61 23.56 -7.07
CA ALA A 329 13.78 22.71 -8.24
C ALA A 329 13.98 21.23 -7.86
N THR A 330 14.00 20.90 -6.56
CA THR A 330 14.19 19.52 -6.10
C THR A 330 12.88 18.85 -5.72
N ILE A 331 11.73 19.44 -6.04
CA ILE A 331 10.42 18.88 -5.69
C ILE A 331 9.33 19.49 -6.58
N ASN A 332 8.36 18.68 -6.97
CA ASN A 332 7.26 19.04 -7.85
C ASN A 332 5.90 18.81 -7.17
N GLU A 333 5.31 19.90 -6.64
CA GLU A 333 4.02 19.88 -5.93
C GLU A 333 2.90 19.26 -6.77
N THR A 334 2.80 19.65 -8.04
CA THR A 334 1.75 19.19 -8.95
C THR A 334 1.83 17.70 -9.17
N MET A 335 3.04 17.16 -9.42
CA MET A 335 3.22 15.73 -9.65
C MET A 335 2.90 14.90 -8.40
N ILE A 336 3.27 15.38 -7.22
CA ILE A 336 2.91 14.73 -5.95
C ILE A 336 1.38 14.73 -5.77
N GLN A 337 0.73 15.88 -5.99
CA GLN A 337 -0.72 16.01 -5.86
C GLN A 337 -1.47 15.11 -6.84
N GLU A 338 -1.08 15.10 -8.12
CA GLU A 338 -1.72 14.29 -9.16
C GLU A 338 -1.61 12.80 -8.84
N ASN A 339 -0.44 12.34 -8.38
CA ASN A 339 -0.24 10.94 -8.01
C ASN A 339 -1.10 10.54 -6.80
N LEU A 340 -1.11 11.34 -5.73
CA LEU A 340 -1.91 11.05 -4.54
C LEU A 340 -3.41 11.12 -4.83
N ALA A 341 -3.87 12.11 -5.60
CA ALA A 341 -5.26 12.21 -6.06
C ALA A 341 -5.69 10.97 -6.85
N SER A 342 -4.73 10.33 -7.54
CA SER A 342 -4.98 9.13 -8.31
C SER A 342 -5.30 7.88 -7.47
N LEU A 343 -4.92 7.86 -6.18
CA LEU A 343 -5.28 6.81 -5.21
C LEU A 343 -6.69 6.99 -4.65
N VAL A 344 -7.14 8.25 -4.53
CA VAL A 344 -8.41 8.62 -3.88
C VAL A 344 -9.26 9.54 -4.79
N PRO A 345 -9.67 9.07 -6.00
CA PRO A 345 -10.40 9.89 -6.97
C PRO A 345 -11.77 10.40 -6.50
N PHE A 346 -12.27 9.93 -5.36
CA PHE A 346 -13.53 10.38 -4.73
C PHE A 346 -13.34 11.58 -3.80
N ALA A 347 -12.10 11.97 -3.48
CA ALA A 347 -11.76 12.97 -2.46
C ALA A 347 -11.04 14.19 -3.07
N GLY A 348 -11.08 15.31 -2.37
CA GLY A 348 -10.18 16.43 -2.61
C GLY A 348 -8.77 16.11 -2.11
N VAL A 349 -7.75 16.38 -2.91
CA VAL A 349 -6.34 16.26 -2.49
C VAL A 349 -5.65 17.60 -2.70
N ALA A 350 -5.08 18.13 -1.63
CA ALA A 350 -4.29 19.35 -1.64
C ALA A 350 -2.89 19.04 -1.13
N VAL A 351 -1.88 19.39 -1.91
CA VAL A 351 -0.47 19.33 -1.50
C VAL A 351 0.06 20.75 -1.41
N HIS A 352 0.75 21.05 -0.32
CA HIS A 352 1.36 22.37 -0.11
C HIS A 352 2.81 22.22 0.33
N ILE A 353 3.72 22.80 -0.45
CA ILE A 353 5.14 22.80 -0.14
C ILE A 353 5.55 24.11 0.53
N ASN A 354 6.07 23.98 1.74
CA ASN A 354 6.62 25.07 2.54
C ASN A 354 8.14 24.94 2.60
N TYR A 355 8.86 25.99 2.22
CA TYR A 355 10.31 26.02 2.27
C TYR A 355 10.79 26.77 3.52
N ALA A 356 11.78 26.20 4.20
CA ALA A 356 12.42 26.87 5.32
C ALA A 356 13.92 26.57 5.36
N ASN A 357 14.69 27.43 6.02
CA ASN A 357 16.04 27.06 6.43
C ASN A 357 15.99 26.43 7.81
N VAL A 358 16.86 25.46 8.07
CA VAL A 358 16.96 24.87 9.42
C VAL A 358 17.28 25.93 10.49
N THR A 359 17.97 27.01 10.11
CA THR A 359 18.33 28.13 10.99
C THR A 359 17.13 28.95 11.45
N ASP A 360 16.00 28.87 10.74
CA ASP A 360 14.74 29.50 11.13
C ASP A 360 14.12 28.78 12.36
N TYR A 361 14.61 27.57 12.65
CA TYR A 361 14.23 26.75 13.80
C TYR A 361 15.46 26.34 14.64
N PRO A 362 16.04 27.25 15.46
CA PRO A 362 17.31 26.99 16.17
C PRO A 362 17.31 25.74 17.05
N ARG A 363 16.15 25.38 17.62
CA ARG A 363 16.00 24.14 18.42
C ARG A 363 16.08 22.89 17.55
N LEU A 364 15.43 22.89 16.39
CA LEU A 364 15.52 21.79 15.43
C LEU A 364 16.95 21.65 14.89
N ALA A 365 17.60 22.78 14.56
CA ALA A 365 18.99 22.79 14.14
C ALA A 365 19.92 22.14 15.19
N ALA A 366 19.68 22.42 16.49
CA ALA A 366 20.42 21.81 17.58
C ALA A 366 20.14 20.30 17.70
N ILE A 367 18.89 19.85 17.54
CA ILE A 367 18.54 18.42 17.51
C ILE A 367 19.25 17.72 16.36
N MET A 368 19.18 18.26 15.14
CA MET A 368 19.84 17.66 13.97
C MET A 368 21.36 17.58 14.15
N ALA A 369 21.97 18.63 14.72
CA ALA A 369 23.41 18.63 15.02
C ALA A 369 23.77 17.57 16.07
N ASN A 370 22.93 17.36 17.08
CA ASN A 370 23.14 16.34 18.11
C ASN A 370 22.81 14.92 17.63
N ALA A 371 21.88 14.78 16.69
CA ALA A 371 21.52 13.53 16.03
C ALA A 371 22.56 13.07 15.00
N THR A 372 23.50 13.96 14.64
CA THR A 372 24.61 13.62 13.74
C THR A 372 25.57 12.67 14.44
N THR A 373 25.64 11.42 13.97
CA THR A 373 26.57 10.43 14.52
C THR A 373 27.93 10.49 13.81
N ARG A 374 28.97 9.93 14.44
CA ARG A 374 30.25 9.64 13.76
C ARG A 374 30.24 8.32 13.00
N ILE A 375 29.12 7.60 13.07
CA ILE A 375 28.96 6.29 12.44
C ILE A 375 28.73 6.53 10.95
N ILE A 376 29.45 5.74 10.16
CA ILE A 376 29.25 5.66 8.72
C ILE A 376 28.55 4.34 8.46
N ASP A 377 27.43 4.41 7.76
CA ASP A 377 26.77 3.22 7.25
C ASP A 377 27.72 2.51 6.27
N PRO A 378 28.13 1.26 6.53
CA PRO A 378 29.05 0.54 5.67
C PRO A 378 28.41 0.11 4.34
N VAL A 379 27.07 0.11 4.22
CA VAL A 379 26.37 -0.18 2.96
C VAL A 379 26.39 1.05 2.06
N SER A 380 25.90 2.19 2.53
CA SER A 380 25.86 3.43 1.72
C SER A 380 27.17 4.22 1.73
N GLY A 381 28.05 3.98 2.69
CA GLY A 381 29.25 4.80 2.94
C GLY A 381 28.95 6.20 3.48
N ARG A 382 27.74 6.43 4.00
CA ARG A 382 27.24 7.77 4.39
C ARG A 382 27.23 7.97 5.91
N PRO A 383 27.58 9.17 6.40
CA PRO A 383 27.36 9.51 7.80
C PRO A 383 25.87 9.67 8.12
N ILE A 384 25.48 9.31 9.35
CA ILE A 384 24.07 9.17 9.73
C ILE A 384 23.59 10.35 10.59
N VAL A 385 22.39 10.83 10.30
CA VAL A 385 21.55 11.62 11.20
C VAL A 385 20.51 10.68 11.81
N ASP A 386 20.49 10.58 13.13
CA ASP A 386 19.56 9.74 13.89
C ASP A 386 18.10 10.21 13.67
N GLY A 387 17.34 9.40 12.93
CA GLY A 387 15.95 9.66 12.60
C GLY A 387 15.03 9.65 13.82
N ASP A 388 15.29 8.78 14.80
CA ASP A 388 14.47 8.66 16.01
C ASP A 388 14.53 9.95 16.84
N LEU A 389 15.71 10.56 16.96
CA LEU A 389 15.86 11.82 17.70
C LEU A 389 15.15 12.98 17.01
N VAL A 390 15.16 13.01 15.67
CA VAL A 390 14.43 14.02 14.89
C VAL A 390 12.93 13.80 15.01
N TYR A 391 12.46 12.56 14.85
CA TYR A 391 11.05 12.18 15.02
C TYR A 391 10.53 12.51 16.42
N ASN A 392 11.26 12.12 17.47
CA ASN A 392 10.93 12.38 18.87
C ASN A 392 10.77 13.88 19.18
N TRP A 393 11.47 14.74 18.43
CA TRP A 393 11.29 16.19 18.55
C TRP A 393 9.93 16.65 18.00
N PHE A 394 9.49 16.10 16.87
CA PHE A 394 8.22 16.48 16.24
C PHE A 394 6.99 15.86 16.92
N THR A 395 6.97 14.54 17.12
CA THR A 395 5.74 13.78 17.40
C THR A 395 4.99 14.28 18.63
N THR A 396 3.67 14.31 18.53
CA THR A 396 2.76 14.71 19.62
C THR A 396 2.87 13.82 20.84
N SER A 397 3.30 12.57 20.65
CA SER A 397 3.47 11.59 21.72
C SER A 397 4.75 11.82 22.54
N ALA A 398 5.63 12.72 22.08
CA ALA A 398 6.88 13.07 22.73
C ALA A 398 6.98 14.58 22.99
N LEU A 399 7.85 15.31 22.26
CA LEU A 399 8.08 16.74 22.50
C LEU A 399 7.05 17.67 21.85
N GLY A 400 6.24 17.15 20.91
CA GLY A 400 5.06 17.85 20.38
C GLY A 400 5.34 19.09 19.54
N HIS A 401 6.56 19.26 19.02
CA HIS A 401 6.93 20.44 18.23
C HIS A 401 6.35 20.46 16.81
N ILE A 402 5.67 19.40 16.37
CA ILE A 402 4.89 19.40 15.12
C ILE A 402 3.86 20.52 15.08
N THR A 403 3.33 20.94 16.24
CA THR A 403 2.38 22.06 16.37
C THR A 403 2.96 23.42 16.00
N ASN A 404 4.29 23.55 15.93
CA ASN A 404 4.96 24.75 15.40
C ASN A 404 4.80 24.88 13.87
N PHE A 405 4.39 23.81 13.20
CA PHE A 405 4.28 23.71 11.74
C PHE A 405 2.84 23.51 11.31
N ILE A 406 2.12 22.59 11.96
CA ILE A 406 0.74 22.25 11.62
C ILE A 406 -0.05 21.76 12.84
N ASN A 407 -1.34 22.08 12.89
CA ASN A 407 -2.30 21.43 13.77
C ASN A 407 -2.98 20.27 13.01
N VAL A 408 -2.53 19.05 13.25
CA VAL A 408 -2.97 17.86 12.52
C VAL A 408 -4.40 17.46 12.90
N THR A 409 -5.26 17.36 11.89
CA THR A 409 -6.64 16.87 11.97
C THR A 409 -6.77 15.52 11.27
N ARG A 410 -7.46 14.55 11.89
CA ARG A 410 -7.79 13.26 11.27
C ARG A 410 -9.26 12.96 11.52
N THR A 411 -10.08 13.19 10.51
CA THR A 411 -11.53 13.02 10.55
C THR A 411 -12.03 12.56 9.17
N THR A 412 -13.28 12.14 9.09
CA THR A 412 -13.93 11.82 7.81
C THR A 412 -14.11 13.01 6.87
N SER A 413 -14.01 14.25 7.37
CA SER A 413 -13.99 15.47 6.55
C SER A 413 -12.60 15.72 5.96
N THR A 414 -11.58 15.62 6.82
CA THR A 414 -10.22 16.03 6.50
C THR A 414 -9.21 15.17 7.24
N ILE A 415 -8.20 14.70 6.50
CA ILE A 415 -6.97 14.11 7.04
C ILE A 415 -5.78 14.98 6.66
N ASP A 416 -5.02 15.42 7.66
CA ASP A 416 -3.75 16.10 7.49
C ASP A 416 -2.59 15.10 7.57
N VAL A 417 -1.69 15.14 6.57
CA VAL A 417 -0.48 14.32 6.53
C VAL A 417 0.74 15.25 6.47
N PRO A 418 1.47 15.45 7.58
CA PRO A 418 2.70 16.23 7.58
C PRO A 418 3.89 15.41 7.07
N ALA A 419 4.71 16.03 6.25
CA ALA A 419 5.97 15.47 5.79
C ALA A 419 7.11 16.47 5.98
N PHE A 420 8.24 16.02 6.52
CA PHE A 420 9.43 16.84 6.74
C PHE A 420 10.58 16.32 5.89
N LEU A 421 10.97 17.12 4.90
CA LEU A 421 11.96 16.77 3.90
C LEU A 421 13.23 17.58 4.15
N PHE A 422 14.35 16.93 4.39
CA PHE A 422 15.60 17.57 4.78
C PHE A 422 16.60 17.51 3.64
N ALA A 423 17.02 18.69 3.16
CA ALA A 423 18.17 18.84 2.29
C ALA A 423 19.44 18.92 3.15
N PHE A 424 20.11 17.80 3.33
CA PHE A 424 21.32 17.70 4.14
C PHE A 424 22.55 18.30 3.45
N LYS A 425 23.39 18.98 4.24
CA LYS A 425 24.78 19.29 3.85
C LYS A 425 25.56 18.03 3.52
N GLY A 426 26.58 18.13 2.69
CA GLY A 426 27.52 17.04 2.41
C GLY A 426 26.82 15.77 1.91
N ASN A 427 27.13 14.64 2.54
CA ASN A 427 26.71 13.30 2.14
C ASN A 427 25.86 12.57 3.21
N TYR A 428 25.21 13.31 4.11
CA TYR A 428 24.45 12.70 5.22
C TYR A 428 23.18 11.99 4.75
N THR A 429 22.72 11.01 5.53
CA THR A 429 21.44 10.31 5.36
C THR A 429 20.79 10.09 6.71
N PHE A 430 19.49 9.80 6.74
CA PHE A 430 18.86 9.31 7.95
C PHE A 430 19.26 7.86 8.25
N GLY A 431 19.16 7.47 9.52
CA GLY A 431 19.33 6.09 9.98
C GLY A 431 18.97 5.93 11.45
N VAL A 432 18.89 4.67 11.92
CA VAL A 432 18.45 4.33 13.28
C VAL A 432 19.58 3.59 14.02
N PRO A 433 20.32 4.22 14.95
CA PRO A 433 21.56 3.68 15.49
C PRO A 433 21.38 2.69 16.66
N VAL A 434 20.26 1.95 16.74
CA VAL A 434 19.84 1.24 17.97
C VAL A 434 20.06 -0.28 17.97
N LYS A 435 20.50 -0.91 16.87
CA LYS A 435 20.86 -2.35 16.87
C LYS A 435 22.24 -2.63 16.26
N GLU A 436 22.92 -3.57 16.91
CA GLU A 436 24.38 -3.58 17.12
C GLU A 436 25.24 -4.03 15.94
N ASP A 437 24.63 -4.36 14.80
CA ASP A 437 25.37 -4.69 13.57
C ASP A 437 24.93 -3.78 12.41
N ILE A 438 25.41 -2.54 12.48
CA ILE A 438 25.35 -1.59 11.36
C ILE A 438 26.19 -2.12 10.18
N GLY A 439 27.06 -3.13 10.40
CA GLY A 439 27.85 -3.86 9.39
C GLY A 439 27.16 -5.06 8.76
N SER A 440 25.97 -5.43 9.20
CA SER A 440 25.15 -6.46 8.55
C SER A 440 24.44 -5.80 7.36
N PRO A 441 24.39 -6.43 6.17
CA PRO A 441 23.62 -5.94 5.02
C PRO A 441 22.09 -5.96 5.23
N ASN A 442 21.63 -6.03 6.47
CA ASN A 442 20.22 -6.09 6.81
C ASN A 442 19.66 -4.66 6.88
N ILE A 443 18.94 -4.26 5.83
CA ILE A 443 17.83 -3.29 5.61
C ILE A 443 17.50 -2.14 6.61
N TYR A 444 18.15 -2.00 7.76
CA TYR A 444 17.76 -1.06 8.84
C TYR A 444 18.89 -0.09 9.25
N GLY A 445 19.97 0.00 8.47
CA GLY A 445 21.10 0.91 8.79
C GLY A 445 20.80 2.38 8.48
N THR A 446 20.34 2.66 7.26
CA THR A 446 20.01 4.01 6.77
C THR A 446 18.77 3.97 5.88
N PHE A 447 18.11 5.11 5.78
CA PHE A 447 16.93 5.29 4.92
C PHE A 447 16.94 6.66 4.24
N GLY A 448 16.39 6.71 3.02
CA GLY A 448 16.14 7.96 2.29
C GLY A 448 14.82 8.62 2.71
N GLY A 449 13.82 7.81 3.04
CA GLY A 449 12.54 8.24 3.60
C GLY A 449 11.97 7.19 4.55
N GLU A 450 11.09 7.63 5.45
CA GLU A 450 10.31 6.74 6.32
C GLU A 450 8.96 7.39 6.67
N ALA A 451 7.88 6.67 6.40
CA ALA A 451 6.57 6.93 6.96
C ALA A 451 6.45 6.31 8.36
N LEU A 452 6.04 7.11 9.34
CA LEU A 452 5.99 6.74 10.76
C LEU A 452 4.54 6.56 11.27
N GLY A 453 3.57 6.57 10.35
CA GLY A 453 2.13 6.44 10.61
C GLY A 453 1.44 7.74 11.01
N ASP A 454 2.15 8.67 11.64
CA ASP A 454 1.64 10.02 11.98
C ASP A 454 2.31 11.15 11.19
N MET A 455 3.47 10.92 10.59
CA MET A 455 4.20 11.84 9.73
C MET A 455 5.17 11.09 8.81
N VAL A 456 5.77 11.83 7.88
CA VAL A 456 6.83 11.33 6.99
C VAL A 456 8.12 12.11 7.22
N LEU A 457 9.25 11.40 7.26
CA LEU A 457 10.60 12.00 7.24
C LEU A 457 11.31 11.60 5.95
N ILE A 458 11.92 12.55 5.25
CA ILE A 458 12.72 12.28 4.03
C ILE A 458 14.02 13.05 4.12
N GLY A 459 15.13 12.43 3.74
CA GLY A 459 16.47 12.99 3.84
C GLY A 459 17.28 12.77 2.57
N LEU A 460 17.46 13.82 1.78
CA LEU A 460 18.35 13.84 0.62
C LEU A 460 19.51 14.79 0.86
N SER A 461 20.64 14.50 0.24
CA SER A 461 21.89 15.22 0.45
C SER A 461 22.40 15.87 -0.81
N GLN A 462 23.20 16.92 -0.62
CA GLN A 462 23.83 17.63 -1.71
C GLN A 462 24.73 16.72 -2.58
N GLN A 463 25.56 15.87 -1.96
CA GLN A 463 26.61 15.13 -2.66
C GLN A 463 26.16 13.76 -3.17
N ALA A 464 25.29 13.03 -2.46
CA ALA A 464 24.83 11.72 -2.91
C ALA A 464 23.60 11.77 -3.80
N ASP A 465 22.76 12.80 -3.70
CA ASP A 465 21.42 12.76 -4.30
C ASP A 465 21.24 13.89 -5.32
N PHE A 466 21.28 15.16 -4.88
CA PHE A 466 21.04 16.30 -5.77
C PHE A 466 22.10 16.49 -6.87
N THR A 467 23.29 15.94 -6.70
CA THR A 467 24.37 16.01 -7.69
C THR A 467 24.89 14.64 -8.10
N ILE A 468 24.10 13.58 -7.88
CA ILE A 468 24.50 12.21 -8.17
C ILE A 468 24.92 11.99 -9.63
N GLY A 469 24.38 12.78 -10.57
CA GLY A 469 24.77 12.72 -11.97
C GLY A 469 26.25 13.07 -12.21
N ASN A 470 26.90 13.80 -11.31
CA ASN A 470 28.33 14.10 -11.41
C ASN A 470 29.23 12.92 -11.03
N ASN A 471 28.69 11.83 -10.47
CA ASN A 471 29.49 10.66 -10.13
C ASN A 471 29.86 9.85 -11.38
N SER A 472 30.85 8.96 -11.25
CA SER A 472 31.33 8.11 -12.34
C SER A 472 30.25 7.15 -12.86
N THR A 473 29.37 6.67 -11.97
CA THR A 473 28.32 5.69 -12.28
C THR A 473 27.34 6.21 -13.32
N TYR A 474 26.86 7.44 -13.15
CA TYR A 474 25.87 8.04 -14.07
C TYR A 474 26.52 8.91 -15.14
N SER A 475 27.61 9.62 -14.82
CA SER A 475 28.32 10.50 -15.75
C SER A 475 27.40 11.48 -16.51
N GLN A 476 26.37 11.99 -15.83
CA GLN A 476 25.38 12.96 -16.31
C GLN A 476 25.56 14.28 -15.57
N SER A 477 26.57 15.07 -15.99
CA SER A 477 26.94 16.30 -15.30
C SER A 477 25.77 17.28 -15.16
N GLY A 478 25.63 17.87 -13.98
CA GLY A 478 24.57 18.83 -13.66
C GLY A 478 23.20 18.22 -13.38
N LYS A 479 23.09 16.89 -13.34
CA LYS A 479 21.85 16.17 -13.05
C LYS A 479 21.86 15.54 -11.66
N GLY A 480 20.67 15.26 -11.13
CA GLY A 480 20.48 14.75 -9.78
C GLY A 480 19.18 13.97 -9.62
N ALA A 481 18.92 13.50 -8.40
CA ALA A 481 17.60 13.05 -7.97
C ALA A 481 17.01 14.06 -6.98
N GLY A 482 15.73 14.37 -7.13
CA GLY A 482 15.00 15.24 -6.20
C GLY A 482 14.08 14.46 -5.25
N PHE A 483 13.31 15.21 -4.46
CA PHE A 483 12.39 14.69 -3.46
C PHE A 483 11.09 14.16 -4.04
N THR A 484 10.71 14.46 -5.29
CA THR A 484 9.37 14.13 -5.79
C THR A 484 9.08 12.64 -5.72
N HIS A 485 10.02 11.79 -6.14
CA HIS A 485 9.86 10.34 -6.07
C HIS A 485 9.65 9.86 -4.63
N ASP A 486 10.55 10.23 -3.72
CA ASP A 486 10.53 9.79 -2.33
C ASP A 486 9.32 10.36 -1.58
N ALA A 487 8.92 11.59 -1.89
CA ALA A 487 7.71 12.20 -1.35
C ALA A 487 6.47 11.40 -1.75
N ILE A 488 6.36 11.01 -3.03
CA ILE A 488 5.25 10.16 -3.47
C ILE A 488 5.32 8.82 -2.73
N HIS A 489 6.48 8.15 -2.70
CA HIS A 489 6.67 6.85 -2.04
C HIS A 489 6.22 6.85 -0.57
N GLU A 490 6.77 7.75 0.25
CA GLU A 490 6.50 7.78 1.69
C GLU A 490 5.08 8.24 2.01
N LEU A 491 4.52 9.16 1.22
CA LEU A 491 3.12 9.57 1.38
C LEU A 491 2.17 8.42 1.00
N GLY A 492 2.56 7.56 0.05
CA GLY A 492 1.87 6.31 -0.27
C GLY A 492 1.81 5.37 0.94
N HIS A 493 2.93 5.19 1.63
CA HIS A 493 2.96 4.47 2.90
C HIS A 493 2.02 5.08 3.94
N ALA A 494 2.07 6.40 4.14
CA ALA A 494 1.17 7.09 5.07
C ALA A 494 -0.32 6.93 4.73
N MET A 495 -0.65 6.69 3.46
CA MET A 495 -2.02 6.36 3.01
C MET A 495 -2.39 4.88 3.16
N GLY A 496 -1.43 4.01 3.48
CA GLY A 496 -1.63 2.59 3.77
C GLY A 496 -0.99 1.63 2.77
N LEU A 497 -0.33 2.13 1.72
CA LEU A 497 0.37 1.28 0.75
C LEU A 497 1.60 0.62 1.37
N ASN A 498 1.98 -0.49 0.77
CA ASN A 498 3.07 -1.32 1.21
C ASN A 498 3.99 -1.64 0.04
N HIS A 499 5.20 -2.10 0.32
CA HIS A 499 6.12 -2.50 -0.76
C HIS A 499 5.57 -3.71 -1.52
N PRO A 500 5.72 -3.75 -2.86
CA PRO A 500 5.22 -4.84 -3.67
C PRO A 500 6.15 -6.07 -3.62
N PHE A 501 7.04 -6.21 -2.63
CA PHE A 501 8.06 -7.26 -2.63
C PHE A 501 8.33 -7.91 -1.27
N ILE A 502 7.35 -7.87 -0.36
CA ILE A 502 7.51 -8.38 1.01
C ILE A 502 7.50 -9.91 1.05
N TYR A 503 6.69 -10.53 0.20
CA TYR A 503 6.52 -11.99 0.18
C TYR A 503 7.40 -12.68 -0.84
N ASP A 504 7.85 -11.95 -1.86
CA ASP A 504 8.68 -12.38 -2.98
C ASP A 504 9.29 -11.13 -3.63
N LEU A 505 10.57 -11.17 -4.03
CA LEU A 505 11.27 -10.01 -4.60
C LEU A 505 10.93 -9.76 -6.08
N THR A 506 10.31 -10.74 -6.75
CA THR A 506 9.97 -10.66 -8.18
C THR A 506 9.07 -9.46 -8.49
N GLU A 507 8.14 -9.15 -7.60
CA GLU A 507 7.18 -8.07 -7.77
C GLU A 507 7.75 -6.66 -7.49
N ASP A 508 9.05 -6.53 -7.15
CA ASP A 508 9.75 -5.24 -7.24
C ASP A 508 9.89 -4.75 -8.71
N PHE A 509 9.70 -5.65 -9.67
CA PHE A 509 9.58 -5.34 -11.09
C PHE A 509 8.15 -4.92 -11.48
N THR A 510 7.62 -3.89 -10.82
CA THR A 510 6.27 -3.37 -11.05
C THR A 510 6.33 -1.86 -11.36
N ASP A 511 5.42 -1.35 -12.20
CA ASP A 511 5.25 0.09 -12.45
C ASP A 511 4.53 0.77 -11.28
N THR A 512 5.16 0.72 -10.12
CA THR A 512 4.74 1.43 -8.92
C THR A 512 5.92 2.17 -8.30
N VAL A 513 5.66 3.37 -7.80
CA VAL A 513 6.59 4.15 -6.97
C VAL A 513 6.88 3.44 -5.65
N MET A 514 6.03 2.49 -5.22
CA MET A 514 6.28 1.66 -4.04
C MET A 514 7.37 0.61 -4.27
N GLY A 515 7.79 0.37 -5.51
CA GLY A 515 8.91 -0.50 -5.86
C GLY A 515 10.23 0.27 -5.84
N TYR A 516 11.30 -0.38 -5.42
CA TYR A 516 12.65 0.21 -5.40
C TYR A 516 13.36 0.04 -6.74
N TYR A 517 13.19 -1.12 -7.39
CA TYR A 517 14.01 -1.42 -8.55
C TYR A 517 13.63 -0.57 -9.77
N ALA A 518 12.34 -0.51 -10.09
CA ALA A 518 11.85 0.10 -11.31
C ALA A 518 11.98 1.63 -11.30
N TYR A 519 12.08 2.25 -10.11
CA TYR A 519 12.08 3.71 -9.91
C TYR A 519 10.92 4.39 -10.64
N SER A 520 9.71 3.85 -10.48
CA SER A 520 8.52 4.38 -11.14
C SER A 520 8.09 5.69 -10.48
N LEU A 521 7.46 6.58 -11.25
CA LEU A 521 6.96 7.86 -10.73
C LEU A 521 5.46 7.84 -10.41
N ASN A 522 4.80 6.70 -10.66
CA ASN A 522 3.35 6.58 -10.58
C ASN A 522 2.94 5.47 -9.60
N TYR A 523 1.75 5.59 -9.04
CA TYR A 523 1.07 4.45 -8.43
C TYR A 523 0.48 3.54 -9.51
N SER A 524 0.68 2.23 -9.35
CA SER A 524 0.12 1.21 -10.22
C SER A 524 -1.40 1.09 -10.04
N GLN A 525 -2.05 0.34 -10.93
CA GLN A 525 -3.44 -0.06 -10.75
C GLN A 525 -3.62 -0.92 -9.48
N PHE A 526 -2.60 -1.71 -9.09
CA PHE A 526 -2.64 -2.53 -7.88
C PHE A 526 -2.71 -1.67 -6.61
N ASP A 527 -1.94 -0.58 -6.57
CA ASP A 527 -1.94 0.38 -5.46
C ASP A 527 -3.31 1.07 -5.31
N ARG A 528 -3.86 1.54 -6.44
CA ARG A 528 -5.19 2.18 -6.48
C ARG A 528 -6.27 1.23 -6.01
N ASP A 529 -6.25 -0.01 -6.53
CA ASP A 529 -7.19 -1.05 -6.10
C ASP A 529 -7.04 -1.35 -4.60
N SER A 530 -5.82 -1.38 -4.07
CA SER A 530 -5.55 -1.62 -2.65
C SER A 530 -6.16 -0.54 -1.75
N ILE A 531 -5.90 0.74 -2.05
CA ILE A 531 -6.45 1.88 -1.30
C ILE A 531 -7.97 1.92 -1.42
N LEU A 532 -8.50 1.86 -2.63
CA LEU A 532 -9.94 1.96 -2.85
C LEU A 532 -10.70 0.79 -2.22
N ARG A 533 -10.16 -0.44 -2.27
CA ARG A 533 -10.73 -1.56 -1.50
C ARG A 533 -10.69 -1.28 -0.01
N GLY A 534 -9.55 -0.86 0.53
CA GLY A 534 -9.38 -0.56 1.95
C GLY A 534 -10.42 0.43 2.47
N VAL A 535 -10.66 1.52 1.73
CA VAL A 535 -11.70 2.52 2.04
C VAL A 535 -13.10 1.90 2.05
N ASN A 536 -13.45 1.13 1.00
CA ASN A 536 -14.76 0.48 0.93
C ASN A 536 -14.94 -0.54 2.05
N ASP A 537 -13.90 -1.34 2.33
CA ASP A 537 -13.92 -2.38 3.33
C ASP A 537 -14.07 -1.80 4.74
N GLU A 538 -13.41 -0.68 5.05
CA GLU A 538 -13.61 0.09 6.28
C GLU A 538 -15.07 0.53 6.45
N LEU A 539 -15.61 1.23 5.46
CA LEU A 539 -16.95 1.83 5.51
C LEU A 539 -18.06 0.75 5.56
N LEU A 540 -17.94 -0.30 4.75
CA LEU A 540 -18.90 -1.40 4.72
C LEU A 540 -18.85 -2.22 6.00
N SER A 541 -17.66 -2.50 6.53
CA SER A 541 -17.53 -3.23 7.78
C SER A 541 -18.12 -2.43 8.95
N PHE A 542 -17.95 -1.10 8.96
CA PHE A 542 -18.64 -0.23 9.91
C PHE A 542 -20.17 -0.32 9.77
N ALA A 543 -20.70 -0.19 8.54
CA ALA A 543 -22.13 -0.25 8.29
C ALA A 543 -22.74 -1.58 8.76
N ILE A 544 -22.13 -2.71 8.40
CA ILE A 544 -22.58 -4.05 8.78
C ILE A 544 -22.50 -4.24 10.30
N GLN A 545 -21.42 -3.78 10.95
CA GLN A 545 -21.27 -3.87 12.40
C GLN A 545 -22.30 -3.02 13.15
N ALA A 546 -22.54 -1.80 12.69
CA ALA A 546 -23.55 -0.91 13.27
C ALA A 546 -24.94 -1.53 13.14
N LEU A 547 -25.32 -2.05 11.96
CA LEU A 547 -26.61 -2.70 11.75
C LEU A 547 -26.78 -3.99 12.58
N SER A 548 -25.74 -4.82 12.70
CA SER A 548 -25.83 -6.08 13.46
C SER A 548 -26.13 -5.89 14.95
N THR A 549 -25.77 -4.72 15.49
CA THR A 549 -26.02 -4.35 16.89
C THR A 549 -27.23 -3.42 17.07
N THR A 550 -27.83 -2.97 15.97
CA THR A 550 -28.95 -2.03 16.00
C THR A 550 -30.28 -2.77 16.10
N GLN A 551 -31.02 -2.53 17.18
CA GLN A 551 -32.37 -3.06 17.30
C GLN A 551 -33.30 -2.34 16.31
N SER A 552 -34.03 -3.12 15.51
CA SER A 552 -35.04 -2.59 14.61
C SER A 552 -36.24 -2.05 15.38
N THR A 553 -36.63 -0.81 15.05
CA THR A 553 -37.79 -0.10 15.59
C THR A 553 -38.52 0.61 14.44
N ILE A 554 -39.73 1.12 14.71
CA ILE A 554 -40.45 1.91 13.70
C ILE A 554 -39.69 3.19 13.31
N PHE A 555 -38.88 3.76 14.20
CA PHE A 555 -38.18 5.03 13.99
C PHE A 555 -36.95 4.93 13.11
N ASN A 556 -36.26 3.78 13.12
CA ASN A 556 -35.03 3.57 12.36
C ASN A 556 -35.19 2.58 11.19
N SER A 557 -36.39 2.07 10.96
CA SER A 557 -36.66 1.12 9.88
C SER A 557 -36.30 1.65 8.49
N GLY A 558 -36.52 2.95 8.24
CA GLY A 558 -36.14 3.62 6.99
C GLY A 558 -34.62 3.69 6.79
N ASP A 559 -33.88 4.04 7.84
CA ASP A 559 -32.41 4.13 7.80
C ASP A 559 -31.77 2.74 7.65
N ILE A 560 -32.30 1.72 8.34
CA ILE A 560 -31.88 0.33 8.17
C ILE A 560 -32.09 -0.13 6.71
N SER A 561 -33.26 0.18 6.13
CA SER A 561 -33.54 -0.16 4.73
C SER A 561 -32.59 0.55 3.78
N THR A 562 -32.35 1.83 4.00
CA THR A 562 -31.43 2.65 3.18
C THR A 562 -29.99 2.15 3.27
N ALA A 563 -29.53 1.81 4.48
CA ALA A 563 -28.20 1.24 4.69
C ALA A 563 -28.04 -0.08 3.94
N ASN A 564 -29.01 -1.01 4.05
CA ASN A 564 -28.96 -2.30 3.34
C ASN A 564 -28.97 -2.14 1.81
N GLN A 565 -29.76 -1.20 1.28
CA GLN A 565 -29.78 -0.91 -0.16
C GLN A 565 -28.42 -0.38 -0.65
N ASN A 566 -27.83 0.55 0.08
CA ASN A 566 -26.52 1.09 -0.25
C ASN A 566 -25.39 0.06 -0.10
N ILE A 567 -25.44 -0.83 0.91
CA ILE A 567 -24.53 -1.98 1.02
C ILE A 567 -24.63 -2.84 -0.24
N ALA A 568 -25.84 -3.22 -0.66
CA ALA A 568 -26.02 -4.05 -1.85
C ALA A 568 -25.48 -3.39 -3.13
N GLN A 569 -25.68 -2.08 -3.28
CA GLN A 569 -25.16 -1.33 -4.43
C GLN A 569 -23.63 -1.21 -4.41
N ALA A 570 -23.05 -0.90 -3.24
CA ALA A 570 -21.60 -0.87 -3.05
C ALA A 570 -20.97 -2.22 -3.38
N GLU A 571 -21.54 -3.32 -2.87
CA GLU A 571 -21.08 -4.68 -3.14
C GLU A 571 -21.18 -5.04 -4.61
N SER A 572 -22.24 -4.60 -5.31
CA SER A 572 -22.35 -4.83 -6.75
C SER A 572 -21.19 -4.21 -7.53
N LEU A 573 -20.79 -2.98 -7.18
CA LEU A 573 -19.69 -2.27 -7.83
C LEU A 573 -18.32 -2.81 -7.39
N TYR A 574 -18.16 -3.12 -6.09
CA TYR A 574 -16.98 -3.76 -5.54
C TYR A 574 -16.70 -5.09 -6.24
N ASN A 575 -17.73 -5.90 -6.47
CA ASN A 575 -17.60 -7.20 -7.13
C ASN A 575 -17.25 -7.08 -8.62
N THR A 576 -17.47 -5.93 -9.27
CA THR A 576 -16.97 -5.64 -10.63
C THR A 576 -15.66 -4.84 -10.60
N MET A 577 -15.03 -4.72 -9.43
CA MET A 577 -13.83 -3.93 -9.18
C MET A 577 -13.97 -2.46 -9.58
N ASP A 578 -15.18 -1.91 -9.58
CA ASP A 578 -15.42 -0.47 -9.62
C ASP A 578 -15.37 0.08 -8.19
N TYR A 579 -14.18 -0.03 -7.58
CA TYR A 579 -13.99 0.35 -6.19
C TYR A 579 -14.19 1.86 -5.99
N ALA A 580 -13.81 2.68 -6.97
CA ALA A 580 -14.02 4.13 -6.93
C ALA A 580 -15.53 4.46 -6.91
N GLY A 581 -16.31 3.86 -7.82
CA GLY A 581 -17.77 4.02 -7.85
C GLY A 581 -18.47 3.48 -6.61
N ALA A 582 -17.91 2.46 -5.95
CA ALA A 582 -18.45 1.87 -4.73
C ALA A 582 -18.38 2.82 -3.51
N VAL A 583 -17.37 3.71 -3.43
CA VAL A 583 -17.11 4.53 -2.22
C VAL A 583 -18.32 5.35 -1.80
N GLN A 584 -19.01 6.00 -2.74
CA GLN A 584 -20.18 6.83 -2.41
C GLN A 584 -21.31 6.02 -1.75
N TYR A 585 -21.51 4.77 -2.18
CA TYR A 585 -22.54 3.89 -1.64
C TYR A 585 -22.09 3.28 -0.31
N SER A 586 -20.80 2.94 -0.18
CA SER A 586 -20.20 2.50 1.08
C SER A 586 -20.33 3.58 2.17
N LEU A 587 -20.08 4.84 1.82
CA LEU A 587 -20.28 5.97 2.72
C LEU A 587 -21.75 6.16 3.10
N ALA A 588 -22.65 6.22 2.11
CA ALA A 588 -24.08 6.37 2.37
C ALA A 588 -24.64 5.23 3.23
N ALA A 589 -24.12 4.01 3.06
CA ALA A 589 -24.43 2.88 3.91
C ALA A 589 -23.97 3.11 5.37
N ALA A 590 -22.73 3.55 5.56
CA ALA A 590 -22.18 3.85 6.88
C ALA A 590 -22.95 4.97 7.59
N GLU A 591 -23.28 6.05 6.88
CA GLU A 591 -24.07 7.18 7.41
C GLU A 591 -25.47 6.75 7.84
N ALA A 592 -26.19 6.01 6.98
CA ALA A 592 -27.52 5.51 7.29
C ALA A 592 -27.49 4.49 8.45
N ALA A 593 -26.49 3.62 8.51
CA ALA A 593 -26.32 2.67 9.61
C ALA A 593 -26.05 3.38 10.95
N ASN A 594 -25.21 4.43 10.94
CA ASN A 594 -24.97 5.27 12.11
C ASN A 594 -26.24 5.99 12.57
N ALA A 595 -26.99 6.58 11.64
CA ALA A 595 -28.28 7.23 11.94
C ALA A 595 -29.28 6.24 12.58
N ALA A 596 -29.38 5.04 12.01
CA ALA A 596 -30.24 3.98 12.54
C ALA A 596 -29.86 3.56 13.97
N GLN A 597 -28.56 3.47 14.25
CA GLN A 597 -28.02 3.11 15.56
C GLN A 597 -28.29 4.22 16.59
N GLN A 598 -28.10 5.49 16.21
CA GLN A 598 -28.41 6.63 17.08
C GLN A 598 -29.89 6.69 17.46
N LEU A 599 -30.79 6.42 16.50
CA LEU A 599 -32.23 6.35 16.76
C LEU A 599 -32.62 5.16 17.63
N ALA A 600 -31.98 3.99 17.47
CA ALA A 600 -32.19 2.84 18.35
C ALA A 600 -31.77 3.11 19.80
N ASN A 601 -30.68 3.85 19.98
CA ASN A 601 -30.14 4.22 21.29
C ASN A 601 -30.81 5.46 21.90
N SER A 602 -31.55 6.22 21.08
CA SER A 602 -32.35 7.34 21.56
C SER A 602 -33.46 6.81 22.48
N ALA A 603 -33.54 7.35 23.70
CA ALA A 603 -34.43 6.90 24.77
C ALA A 603 -35.93 7.19 24.50
N ILE A 604 -36.37 7.15 23.24
CA ILE A 604 -37.78 7.13 22.89
C ILE A 604 -38.23 5.70 23.10
N SER A 605 -38.45 5.33 24.36
CA SER A 605 -39.00 4.01 24.68
C SER A 605 -40.30 3.83 23.88
N PRO A 606 -40.61 2.61 23.42
CA PRO A 606 -41.91 2.31 22.82
C PRO A 606 -43.08 2.83 23.69
N ALA A 607 -42.89 2.92 25.02
CA ALA A 607 -43.86 3.49 25.95
C ALA A 607 -44.13 5.00 25.80
N VAL A 608 -43.26 5.78 25.16
CA VAL A 608 -43.50 7.22 24.86
C VAL A 608 -44.41 7.36 23.63
N VAL A 609 -44.33 6.42 22.69
CA VAL A 609 -45.07 6.47 21.41
C VAL A 609 -46.42 5.76 21.56
N PHE A 610 -46.44 4.61 22.22
CA PHE A 610 -47.67 4.06 22.82
C PHE A 610 -48.21 4.99 23.92
N GLY A 611 -47.38 5.87 24.48
CA GLY A 611 -47.79 6.96 25.36
C GLY A 611 -48.54 8.08 24.62
N LEU A 612 -48.17 8.44 23.39
CA LEU A 612 -48.88 9.46 22.61
C LEU A 612 -50.22 8.94 22.03
N VAL A 613 -50.26 7.68 21.57
CA VAL A 613 -51.52 7.01 21.20
C VAL A 613 -52.35 6.68 22.45
N GLY A 614 -51.68 6.36 23.56
CA GLY A 614 -52.25 6.09 24.87
C GLY A 614 -52.66 7.33 25.66
N VAL A 615 -52.25 8.55 25.31
CA VAL A 615 -52.72 9.79 25.96
C VAL A 615 -54.14 10.13 25.50
N VAL A 616 -54.55 9.72 24.29
CA VAL A 616 -55.93 9.85 23.82
C VAL A 616 -56.87 8.85 24.51
N ILE A 617 -56.39 7.64 24.83
CA ILE A 617 -57.21 6.57 25.45
C ILE A 617 -57.07 6.54 26.98
N GLY A 618 -55.90 6.91 27.50
CA GLY A 618 -55.49 6.84 28.91
C GLY A 618 -55.88 8.06 29.75
N ALA A 619 -56.24 9.20 29.14
CA ALA A 619 -56.84 10.32 29.87
C ALA A 619 -58.18 9.95 30.54
N ALA A 620 -58.89 8.92 30.03
CA ALA A 620 -60.13 8.42 30.63
C ALA A 620 -59.91 7.43 31.80
N ILE A 621 -58.75 6.78 31.85
CA ILE A 621 -58.49 5.68 32.81
C ILE A 621 -57.47 6.10 33.90
N GLY A 622 -56.60 7.07 33.60
CA GLY A 622 -55.48 7.50 34.46
C GLY A 622 -55.85 8.25 35.74
N ILE A 623 -57.07 8.78 35.84
CA ILE A 623 -57.56 9.44 37.07
C ILE A 623 -57.90 8.41 38.16
N LEU A 624 -58.15 7.14 37.79
CA LEU A 624 -58.66 6.13 38.73
C LEU A 624 -57.59 5.17 39.30
N LEU A 625 -56.41 5.07 38.68
CA LEU A 625 -55.37 4.11 39.07
C LEU A 625 -54.09 4.74 39.64
N GLY A 626 -53.98 6.08 39.61
CA GLY A 626 -52.83 6.83 40.13
C GLY A 626 -52.64 6.79 41.66
N TYR A 627 -53.54 6.16 42.41
CA TYR A 627 -53.48 6.16 43.88
C TYR A 627 -52.83 4.91 44.50
N LEU A 628 -52.59 3.80 43.77
CA LEU A 628 -52.30 2.53 44.46
C LEU A 628 -50.94 1.85 44.21
N ILE A 629 -50.06 2.32 43.33
CA ILE A 629 -48.80 1.56 43.07
C ILE A 629 -47.58 2.47 42.98
N PHE A 630 -47.24 3.08 44.11
CA PHE A 630 -45.85 3.41 44.39
C PHE A 630 -45.10 2.14 44.80
N ARG A 631 -44.17 1.65 43.96
CA ARG A 631 -43.02 0.89 44.47
C ARG A 631 -41.76 1.11 43.62
N ARG A 632 -40.72 1.58 44.32
CA ARG A 632 -39.34 1.82 43.87
C ARG A 632 -38.76 0.69 43.01
N ARG A 633 -38.02 1.05 41.95
CA ARG A 633 -36.75 0.40 41.54
C ARG A 633 -35.91 1.34 40.68
N LYS A 634 -34.60 1.11 40.80
CA LYS A 634 -33.46 1.92 40.34
C LYS A 634 -33.32 1.90 38.82
N SER A 635 -32.81 2.99 38.26
CA SER A 635 -32.26 3.05 36.90
C SER A 635 -31.07 2.10 36.76
N ALA A 636 -31.20 1.11 35.88
CA ALA A 636 -30.06 0.38 35.34
C ALA A 636 -29.46 1.26 34.24
N GLY A 637 -28.34 1.93 34.56
CA GLY A 637 -27.46 2.48 33.54
C GLY A 637 -26.73 1.33 32.86
N ILE A 638 -26.90 1.19 31.56
CA ILE A 638 -26.08 0.31 30.73
C ILE A 638 -24.70 0.98 30.63
N GLN A 639 -23.70 0.37 31.28
CA GLN A 639 -22.29 0.75 31.18
C GLN A 639 -21.53 -0.41 30.53
N TYR A 640 -20.93 -0.18 29.38
CA TYR A 640 -19.87 -1.04 28.83
C TYR A 640 -18.50 -0.38 29.05
N ASN A 641 -17.47 -1.23 29.11
CA ASN A 641 -16.05 -0.98 29.42
C ASN A 641 -15.71 -1.01 30.91
N ARG A 642 -15.45 -2.23 31.44
CA ARG A 642 -14.94 -2.45 32.80
C ARG A 642 -13.61 -3.22 32.74
N CYS A 643 -12.67 -2.84 33.62
CA CYS A 643 -11.38 -3.50 33.74
C CYS A 643 -11.55 -4.98 34.12
N PRO A 644 -10.94 -5.94 33.39
CA PRO A 644 -11.08 -7.37 33.68
C PRO A 644 -10.51 -7.74 35.05
N THR A 645 -9.56 -6.95 35.58
CA THR A 645 -8.94 -7.19 36.88
C THR A 645 -9.78 -6.67 38.06
N CYS A 646 -10.37 -5.47 37.96
CA CYS A 646 -11.04 -4.83 39.11
C CYS A 646 -12.52 -4.47 38.89
N GLN A 647 -13.06 -4.73 37.70
CA GLN A 647 -14.45 -4.51 37.32
C GLN A 647 -14.93 -3.06 37.44
N LYS A 648 -14.00 -2.09 37.49
CA LYS A 648 -14.29 -0.65 37.48
C LYS A 648 -14.33 -0.12 36.04
N PRO A 649 -15.10 0.96 35.77
CA PRO A 649 -15.18 1.56 34.44
C PRO A 649 -13.80 1.94 33.90
N LEU A 650 -13.59 1.72 32.60
CA LEU A 650 -12.38 2.13 31.89
C LEU A 650 -12.57 3.55 31.36
N ARG A 651 -11.49 4.34 31.40
CA ARG A 651 -11.38 5.64 30.75
C ARG A 651 -10.57 5.47 29.49
N TRP A 652 -11.01 6.07 28.39
CA TRP A 652 -10.17 6.14 27.19
C TRP A 652 -8.99 7.08 27.47
N ASP A 653 -7.77 6.60 27.28
CA ASP A 653 -6.58 7.43 27.39
C ASP A 653 -6.09 7.83 25.98
N PRO A 654 -6.30 9.09 25.57
CA PRO A 654 -5.95 9.53 24.23
C PRO A 654 -4.44 9.59 23.98
N ALA A 655 -3.60 9.62 25.02
CA ALA A 655 -2.14 9.65 24.86
C ALA A 655 -1.56 8.26 24.59
N GLN A 656 -2.20 7.22 25.13
CA GLN A 656 -1.77 5.82 24.94
C GLN A 656 -2.61 5.06 23.91
N MET A 657 -3.66 5.71 23.41
CA MET A 657 -4.69 5.13 22.54
C MET A 657 -5.29 3.82 23.06
N ARG A 658 -5.33 3.62 24.38
CA ARG A 658 -5.83 2.41 25.03
C ARG A 658 -6.89 2.73 26.08
N TRP A 659 -7.70 1.74 26.42
CA TRP A 659 -8.56 1.83 27.60
C TRP A 659 -7.72 1.71 28.86
N TYR A 660 -7.64 2.79 29.63
CA TYR A 660 -6.87 2.85 30.86
C TYR A 660 -7.77 2.62 32.06
N CYS A 661 -7.33 1.71 32.95
CA CYS A 661 -8.01 1.51 34.22
C CYS A 661 -7.38 2.40 35.29
N ASP A 662 -8.02 3.53 35.62
CA ASP A 662 -7.52 4.44 36.66
C ASP A 662 -7.32 3.75 38.03
N THR A 663 -8.13 2.73 38.33
CA THR A 663 -8.01 1.95 39.58
C THR A 663 -6.84 0.96 39.59
N CYS A 664 -6.47 0.37 38.45
CA CYS A 664 -5.36 -0.58 38.36
C CYS A 664 -4.07 0.07 37.86
N GLN A 665 -4.12 1.36 37.51
CA GLN A 665 -3.04 2.14 36.91
C GLN A 665 -2.32 1.39 35.79
N LYS A 666 -3.09 0.78 34.89
CA LYS A 666 -2.56 0.07 33.73
C LYS A 666 -3.51 0.22 32.53
N PRO A 667 -2.96 0.24 31.31
CA PRO A 667 -3.74 0.01 30.10
C PRO A 667 -4.31 -1.40 30.11
N VAL A 668 -5.52 -1.55 29.57
CA VAL A 668 -6.26 -2.81 29.43
C VAL A 668 -6.28 -3.22 27.98
#